data_AF-A0A819HHJ2-F1
#
_entry.id   AF-A0A819HHJ2-F1
#
_cell.length_a   1.000
_cell.length_b   1.000
_cell.length_c   1.000
_cell.angle_alpha   90.00
_cell.angle_beta   90.00
_cell.angle_gamma   90.00
#
_symmetry.space_group_name_H-M   'P 1'
#
loop_
_entity.id
_entity.type
_entity.pdbx_description
1 polymer ?
#
loop_
_entity_poly.entity_id
_entity_poly.type
_entity_poly.pdbx_seq_one_letter_code
_entity_poly.pdbx_strand_id
1 'polypeptide(L)'
;MSEAEEEIIDVIVVGAGISGLYAAYRLQQKSPELKILVLEAKDRVGGRTLTVDLQTSLNENESETDRFDLGGQWVTDTQVNITALLQELQLHTYDQYHTGKSIAELHRRVRQYSLSLPYISLLSFLESIYNILQLESLAANVPTWNPMMARNADYLDQHTLAHLMKPWICNSANPLMTAAVRTVFGCEPEQVNALFALTYAQAGGGFMRLTLTDPGCAQEKKIKGGSQQVSQLLVEKIGKDKVLLETPVQKIVQNDDGIVIITTTQNQTFQCRKLILAIPPSQIIPIQFEPMLPGYKREMLKHMPIGSYLKFIFTFDKAFWREDGLSGEVISDGSFSPLGQSIGPMTYLIDGTTSNGTPALLGFIGGRCASVWTSVTREERRKGLLECLSRYFGGHKISTHLIDYAEKDWNLEPYSGGCPCHNATTGTMKDFVDGLRKPYKNIHFAGTETASQWMGYMDGAVDAGRRAASEILVSFRQDEQLKDDDIDQYTFENQNRKYQNCRVPRSNFYYAIPIIIVTIAALTKVFYPNIFQLNKKMTSIFARQLWTNFGSTSFLRPTIQFQPSVRTKMARRLNRHRVPTHAKPTDSWAQKKAVARIVEPELAYDDEFAKRKPIDKVWLTKEYPIRSWPLETVLQWHREMMQPKMLNSLDSFVWARLKLDMTTAKKTKFIETVKGLVTFPHYFEDRPRKNVVLFCRLPEHMKAAEKHGAYMFGYTEVIKQFERGDMTDTNYEYVLCAPDVYADILHLRKKISKDKFPNPQYGSLHPNVDQMLEKFIRGKEYQSAKYEEARGIVDLRFGIINMSDEQLAENFQALVEQLSTHSQTKVGPFVTGCSVYCPPSTEEFRVDVTPFLPSEEDVLEKKELDKQVMDDLIKKSAPEIGDDLLKTLPSIK
;
A
#
# COMPACT_ATOMS: atom_id res chain seq x y z
N MET A 1 -31.17 24.15 -45.78
CA MET A 1 -30.99 22.75 -45.37
C MET A 1 -31.48 22.68 -43.95
N SER A 2 -32.52 21.88 -43.69
CA SER A 2 -33.18 21.78 -42.39
C SER A 2 -32.17 21.33 -41.32
N GLU A 3 -32.03 22.14 -40.27
CA GLU A 3 -31.41 21.77 -39.00
C GLU A 3 -32.18 20.55 -38.47
N ALA A 4 -31.62 19.35 -38.65
CA ALA A 4 -32.04 18.21 -37.86
C ALA A 4 -31.59 18.53 -36.43
N GLU A 5 -32.54 18.63 -35.50
CA GLU A 5 -32.22 18.73 -34.07
C GLU A 5 -31.24 17.58 -33.73
N GLU A 6 -30.02 17.91 -33.32
CA GLU A 6 -29.02 16.91 -32.95
C GLU A 6 -29.57 16.08 -31.78
N GLU A 7 -29.78 14.78 -32.02
CA GLU A 7 -30.35 13.88 -31.03
C GLU A 7 -29.42 13.76 -29.80
N ILE A 8 -29.94 14.12 -28.63
CA ILE A 8 -29.22 13.99 -27.36
C ILE A 8 -29.27 12.52 -26.90
N ILE A 9 -28.09 11.90 -26.82
CA ILE A 9 -27.91 10.52 -26.37
C ILE A 9 -27.88 10.50 -24.82
N ASP A 10 -28.37 9.44 -24.19
CA ASP A 10 -28.29 9.38 -22.72
C ASP A 10 -26.86 9.18 -22.25
N VAL A 11 -26.16 8.20 -22.83
CA VAL A 11 -24.78 7.88 -22.47
C VAL A 11 -23.90 7.66 -23.69
N ILE A 12 -22.80 8.41 -23.78
CA ILE A 12 -21.71 8.10 -24.71
C ILE A 12 -20.56 7.45 -23.95
N VAL A 13 -19.97 6.40 -24.53
CA VAL A 13 -18.76 5.75 -24.02
C VAL A 13 -17.62 5.96 -25.01
N VAL A 14 -16.52 6.56 -24.57
CA VAL A 14 -15.30 6.74 -25.37
C VAL A 14 -14.35 5.58 -25.08
N GLY A 15 -14.05 4.79 -26.11
CA GLY A 15 -13.16 3.63 -26.09
C GLY A 15 -13.91 2.29 -26.10
N ALA A 16 -13.77 1.54 -27.19
CA ALA A 16 -14.30 0.18 -27.37
C ALA A 16 -13.30 -0.91 -26.98
N GLY A 17 -12.56 -0.70 -25.88
CA GLY A 17 -11.90 -1.79 -25.15
C GLY A 17 -12.89 -2.54 -24.26
N ILE A 18 -12.44 -3.62 -23.61
CA ILE A 18 -13.28 -4.43 -22.70
C ILE A 18 -14.02 -3.56 -21.67
N SER A 19 -13.35 -2.54 -21.11
CA SER A 19 -13.96 -1.69 -20.08
C SER A 19 -15.14 -0.86 -20.58
N GLY A 20 -15.00 -0.21 -21.73
CA GLY A 20 -16.06 0.63 -22.31
C GLY A 20 -17.21 -0.20 -22.87
N LEU A 21 -16.88 -1.29 -23.59
CA LEU A 21 -17.90 -2.20 -24.12
C LEU A 21 -18.68 -2.88 -22.99
N TYR A 22 -18.02 -3.34 -21.93
CA TYR A 22 -18.73 -3.91 -20.80
C TYR A 22 -19.59 -2.87 -20.06
N ALA A 23 -19.13 -1.62 -19.92
CA ALA A 23 -19.96 -0.55 -19.37
C ALA A 23 -21.23 -0.31 -20.20
N ALA A 24 -21.10 -0.18 -21.52
CA ALA A 24 -22.22 -0.01 -22.44
C ALA A 24 -23.20 -1.19 -22.38
N TYR A 25 -22.67 -2.42 -22.42
CA TYR A 25 -23.47 -3.64 -22.29
C TYR A 25 -24.25 -3.69 -20.98
N ARG A 26 -23.62 -3.36 -19.85
CA ARG A 26 -24.26 -3.36 -18.53
C ARG A 26 -25.33 -2.28 -18.39
N LEU A 27 -25.11 -1.10 -18.96
CA LEU A 27 -26.13 -0.04 -19.03
C LEU A 27 -27.35 -0.52 -19.82
N GLN A 28 -27.14 -1.10 -21.00
CA GLN A 28 -28.22 -1.64 -21.83
C GLN A 28 -29.00 -2.76 -21.14
N GLN A 29 -28.33 -3.63 -20.38
CA GLN A 29 -28.99 -4.69 -19.62
C GLN A 29 -29.87 -4.16 -18.49
N LYS A 30 -29.39 -3.17 -17.73
CA LYS A 30 -30.07 -2.67 -16.51
C LYS A 30 -31.10 -1.59 -16.80
N SER A 31 -30.93 -0.85 -17.90
CA SER A 31 -31.81 0.22 -18.35
C SER A 31 -31.88 0.21 -19.89
N PRO A 32 -32.67 -0.70 -20.49
CA PRO A 32 -32.83 -0.83 -21.94
C PRO A 32 -33.37 0.43 -22.64
N GLU A 33 -33.98 1.34 -21.88
CA GLU A 33 -34.50 2.62 -22.34
C GLU A 33 -33.41 3.66 -22.65
N LEU A 34 -32.20 3.49 -22.09
CA LEU A 34 -31.11 4.44 -22.30
C LEU A 34 -30.55 4.30 -23.73
N LYS A 35 -30.48 5.43 -24.43
CA LYS A 35 -29.75 5.53 -25.70
C LYS A 35 -28.25 5.55 -25.41
N ILE A 36 -27.54 4.56 -25.93
CA ILE A 36 -26.11 4.36 -25.68
C ILE A 36 -25.36 4.34 -27.00
N LEU A 37 -24.24 5.05 -27.07
CA LEU A 37 -23.33 5.06 -28.21
C LEU A 37 -21.88 4.89 -27.73
N VAL A 38 -21.09 4.10 -28.45
CA VAL A 38 -19.67 3.87 -28.19
C VAL A 38 -18.85 4.48 -29.31
N LEU A 39 -17.88 5.32 -28.98
CA LEU A 39 -16.96 5.95 -29.92
C LEU A 39 -15.57 5.33 -29.75
N GLU A 40 -15.03 4.73 -30.81
CA GLU A 40 -13.71 4.11 -30.84
C GLU A 40 -12.81 4.81 -31.84
N ALA A 41 -11.59 5.12 -31.42
CA ALA A 41 -10.63 5.84 -32.25
C ALA A 41 -10.03 4.96 -33.36
N LYS A 42 -9.87 3.66 -33.10
CA LYS A 42 -9.30 2.70 -34.06
C LYS A 42 -10.35 2.20 -35.05
N ASP A 43 -9.87 1.54 -36.10
CA ASP A 43 -10.62 0.73 -37.05
C ASP A 43 -11.07 -0.63 -36.49
N ARG A 44 -10.86 -0.87 -35.19
CA ARG A 44 -11.15 -2.14 -34.52
C ARG A 44 -11.51 -1.94 -33.06
N VAL A 45 -12.31 -2.88 -32.54
CA VAL A 45 -12.54 -3.01 -31.09
C VAL A 45 -11.43 -3.81 -30.39
N GLY A 46 -11.44 -3.77 -29.06
CA GLY A 46 -10.55 -4.55 -28.20
C GLY A 46 -9.46 -3.75 -27.50
N GLY A 47 -9.12 -2.56 -27.99
CA GLY A 47 -8.08 -1.72 -27.37
C GLY A 47 -6.74 -2.46 -27.26
N ARG A 48 -6.35 -2.81 -26.02
CA ARG A 48 -5.11 -3.55 -25.68
C ARG A 48 -5.21 -5.08 -25.83
N THR A 49 -6.38 -5.61 -26.20
CA THR A 49 -6.51 -6.98 -26.73
C THR A 49 -6.45 -6.92 -28.25
N LEU A 50 -5.63 -7.78 -28.84
CA LEU A 50 -5.44 -7.89 -30.29
C LEU A 50 -5.13 -9.35 -30.60
N THR A 51 -5.97 -9.97 -31.40
CA THR A 51 -5.80 -11.34 -31.90
C THR A 51 -5.49 -11.27 -33.40
N VAL A 52 -4.49 -12.02 -33.84
CA VAL A 52 -4.05 -12.11 -35.24
C VAL A 52 -4.02 -13.57 -35.67
N ASP A 53 -4.10 -13.79 -36.98
CA ASP A 53 -3.94 -15.11 -37.58
C ASP A 53 -2.48 -15.30 -38.01
N LEU A 54 -1.87 -16.44 -37.68
CA LEU A 54 -0.51 -16.82 -38.08
C LEU A 54 -0.52 -18.17 -38.76
N GLN A 55 0.41 -18.37 -39.70
CA GLN A 55 0.54 -19.63 -40.41
C GLN A 55 0.92 -20.79 -39.47
N THR A 56 0.35 -21.96 -39.77
CA THR A 56 0.56 -23.19 -39.01
C THR A 56 0.82 -24.38 -39.95
N SER A 57 1.35 -25.47 -39.41
CA SER A 57 1.52 -26.75 -40.11
C SER A 57 0.51 -27.82 -39.64
N LEU A 58 -0.60 -27.43 -39.03
CA LEU A 58 -1.70 -28.36 -38.78
C LEU A 58 -2.21 -28.93 -40.12
N ASN A 59 -2.66 -30.19 -40.11
CA ASN A 59 -2.89 -31.00 -41.32
C ASN A 59 -3.73 -30.30 -42.41
N GLU A 60 -3.54 -30.67 -43.68
CA GLU A 60 -4.19 -30.11 -44.91
C GLU A 60 -5.73 -29.97 -44.89
N ASN A 61 -6.42 -30.53 -43.88
CA ASN A 61 -7.88 -30.46 -43.69
C ASN A 61 -8.32 -29.49 -42.57
N GLU A 62 -7.38 -28.89 -41.85
CA GLU A 62 -7.60 -27.86 -40.82
C GLU A 62 -6.98 -26.54 -41.30
N SER A 63 -7.52 -25.41 -40.85
CA SER A 63 -7.16 -24.05 -41.31
C SER A 63 -5.65 -23.82 -41.47
N GLU A 64 -5.22 -23.21 -42.59
CA GLU A 64 -3.81 -22.83 -42.86
C GLU A 64 -3.25 -21.83 -41.83
N THR A 65 -4.11 -21.22 -41.03
CA THR A 65 -3.76 -20.30 -39.95
C THR A 65 -4.43 -20.68 -38.63
N ASP A 66 -3.80 -20.29 -37.52
CA ASP A 66 -4.38 -20.33 -36.18
C ASP A 66 -4.29 -18.96 -35.49
N ARG A 67 -5.10 -18.75 -34.45
CA ARG A 67 -5.31 -17.45 -33.80
C ARG A 67 -4.41 -17.25 -32.59
N PHE A 68 -3.71 -16.11 -32.56
CA PHE A 68 -2.77 -15.75 -31.51
C PHE A 68 -2.99 -14.33 -31.00
N ASP A 69 -2.81 -14.13 -29.69
CA ASP A 69 -2.95 -12.79 -29.09
C ASP A 69 -1.61 -12.03 -29.13
N LEU A 70 -1.58 -10.89 -29.82
CA LEU A 70 -0.50 -9.89 -29.73
C LEU A 70 -0.75 -8.84 -28.62
N GLY A 71 -1.94 -8.86 -28.00
CA GLY A 71 -2.29 -8.07 -26.82
C GLY A 71 -2.31 -8.87 -25.51
N GLY A 72 -3.14 -8.43 -24.56
CA GLY A 72 -3.41 -9.19 -23.33
C GLY A 72 -4.10 -10.53 -23.64
N GLN A 73 -3.71 -11.61 -22.98
CA GLN A 73 -4.17 -12.97 -23.34
C GLN A 73 -4.52 -13.89 -22.17
N TRP A 74 -3.98 -13.62 -20.98
CA TRP A 74 -4.14 -14.52 -19.84
C TRP A 74 -5.31 -14.15 -18.95
N VAL A 75 -5.92 -15.20 -18.40
CA VAL A 75 -6.97 -15.16 -17.38
C VAL A 75 -6.70 -16.25 -16.34
N THR A 76 -7.34 -16.14 -15.18
CA THR A 76 -7.26 -17.12 -14.08
C THR A 76 -8.57 -17.14 -13.32
N ASP A 77 -8.86 -18.22 -12.61
CA ASP A 77 -10.11 -18.35 -11.82
C ASP A 77 -10.19 -17.33 -10.67
N THR A 78 -9.06 -16.73 -10.29
CA THR A 78 -9.03 -15.62 -9.31
C THR A 78 -9.44 -14.27 -9.91
N GLN A 79 -9.51 -14.15 -11.23
CA GLN A 79 -10.05 -13.01 -11.96
C GLN A 79 -11.55 -13.21 -12.19
N VAL A 80 -12.34 -12.94 -11.14
CA VAL A 80 -13.75 -13.34 -11.08
C VAL A 80 -14.65 -12.59 -12.07
N ASN A 81 -14.34 -11.34 -12.42
CA ASN A 81 -15.18 -10.51 -13.25
C ASN A 81 -15.06 -10.92 -14.72
N ILE A 82 -13.83 -11.09 -15.22
CA ILE A 82 -13.61 -11.58 -16.58
C ILE A 82 -14.07 -13.03 -16.70
N THR A 83 -13.84 -13.88 -15.69
CA THR A 83 -14.29 -15.29 -15.73
C THR A 83 -15.82 -15.39 -15.84
N ALA A 84 -16.57 -14.57 -15.09
CA ALA A 84 -18.02 -14.50 -15.20
C ALA A 84 -18.45 -14.02 -16.60
N LEU A 85 -17.78 -13.01 -17.14
CA LEU A 85 -18.05 -12.52 -18.49
C LEU A 85 -17.74 -13.58 -19.57
N LEU A 86 -16.66 -14.33 -19.45
CA LEU A 86 -16.35 -15.43 -20.38
C LEU A 86 -17.45 -16.49 -20.36
N GLN A 87 -17.98 -16.84 -19.19
CA GLN A 87 -19.11 -17.77 -19.07
C GLN A 87 -20.37 -17.21 -19.75
N GLU A 88 -20.69 -15.94 -19.53
CA GLU A 88 -21.84 -15.27 -20.15
C GLU A 88 -21.72 -15.22 -21.68
N LEU A 89 -20.51 -15.01 -22.19
CA LEU A 89 -20.20 -15.00 -23.62
C LEU A 89 -19.95 -16.40 -24.19
N GLN A 90 -20.07 -17.47 -23.38
CA GLN A 90 -19.82 -18.85 -23.78
C GLN A 90 -18.41 -19.09 -24.35
N LEU A 91 -17.43 -18.33 -23.86
CA LEU A 91 -16.02 -18.48 -24.21
C LEU A 91 -15.35 -19.49 -23.28
N HIS A 92 -14.56 -20.38 -23.89
CA HIS A 92 -13.82 -21.40 -23.17
C HIS A 92 -12.36 -21.03 -23.00
N THR A 93 -11.74 -21.55 -21.94
CA THR A 93 -10.31 -21.38 -21.66
C THR A 93 -9.57 -22.71 -21.82
N TYR A 94 -8.23 -22.62 -21.85
CA TYR A 94 -7.33 -23.76 -21.78
C TYR A 94 -6.08 -23.39 -20.96
N ASP A 95 -5.45 -24.38 -20.36
CA ASP A 95 -4.34 -24.17 -19.43
C ASP A 95 -3.04 -23.81 -20.15
N GLN A 96 -2.26 -22.94 -19.52
CA GLN A 96 -0.91 -22.58 -19.96
C GLN A 96 0.03 -23.78 -19.77
N TYR A 97 0.69 -24.19 -20.85
CA TYR A 97 1.73 -25.20 -20.75
C TYR A 97 2.93 -24.63 -19.97
N HIS A 98 3.38 -25.38 -18.97
CA HIS A 98 4.45 -24.98 -18.05
C HIS A 98 5.30 -26.18 -17.58
N THR A 99 5.14 -27.36 -18.18
CA THR A 99 5.82 -28.59 -17.77
C THR A 99 7.23 -28.68 -18.38
N GLY A 100 8.24 -28.96 -17.55
CA GLY A 100 9.63 -29.12 -17.97
C GLY A 100 10.56 -28.16 -17.23
N LYS A 101 11.81 -28.07 -17.67
CA LYS A 101 12.77 -27.08 -17.14
C LYS A 101 12.59 -25.73 -17.84
N SER A 102 12.61 -24.66 -17.06
CA SER A 102 12.67 -23.29 -17.58
C SER A 102 14.12 -22.85 -17.78
N ILE A 103 14.34 -21.79 -18.55
CA ILE A 103 15.67 -21.22 -18.82
C ILE A 103 15.76 -19.81 -18.25
N ALA A 104 16.92 -19.46 -17.69
CA ALA A 104 17.24 -18.10 -17.30
C ALA A 104 18.50 -17.64 -18.05
N GLU A 105 18.42 -16.47 -18.68
CA GLU A 105 19.56 -15.75 -19.24
C GLU A 105 19.81 -14.49 -18.41
N LEU A 106 20.78 -14.55 -17.51
CA LEU A 106 21.12 -13.41 -16.65
C LEU A 106 22.59 -13.08 -16.84
N HIS A 107 22.90 -11.82 -17.13
CA HIS A 107 24.26 -11.41 -17.49
C HIS A 107 24.89 -12.30 -18.58
N ARG A 108 24.13 -12.63 -19.62
CA ARG A 108 24.51 -13.53 -20.73
C ARG A 108 24.81 -14.98 -20.34
N ARG A 109 24.54 -15.39 -19.11
CA ARG A 109 24.69 -16.79 -18.69
C ARG A 109 23.35 -17.48 -18.80
N VAL A 110 23.28 -18.46 -19.70
CA VAL A 110 22.11 -19.31 -19.90
C VAL A 110 22.19 -20.50 -18.95
N ARG A 111 21.12 -20.71 -18.16
CA ARG A 111 21.00 -21.86 -17.24
C ARG A 111 19.59 -22.41 -17.26
N GLN A 112 19.48 -23.74 -17.22
CA GLN A 112 18.21 -24.42 -17.00
C GLN A 112 17.93 -24.58 -15.50
N TYR A 113 16.66 -24.54 -15.12
CA TYR A 113 16.23 -24.72 -13.74
C TYR A 113 14.83 -25.35 -13.68
N SER A 114 14.51 -25.97 -12.54
CA SER A 114 13.23 -26.69 -12.33
C SER A 114 12.41 -26.14 -11.16
N LEU A 115 12.95 -25.17 -10.42
CA LEU A 115 12.25 -24.51 -9.31
C LEU A 115 11.50 -23.29 -9.82
N SER A 116 10.59 -22.71 -9.04
CA SER A 116 9.87 -21.48 -9.40
C SER A 116 10.77 -20.24 -9.57
N LEU A 117 12.02 -20.30 -9.11
CA LEU A 117 13.01 -19.23 -9.26
C LEU A 117 14.34 -19.80 -9.75
N PRO A 118 15.07 -19.11 -10.65
CA PRO A 118 16.36 -19.57 -11.12
C PRO A 118 17.44 -19.46 -10.04
N TYR A 119 18.23 -20.53 -9.87
CA TYR A 119 19.38 -20.52 -8.97
C TYR A 119 20.61 -19.89 -9.64
N ILE A 120 20.96 -18.67 -9.22
CA ILE A 120 22.12 -17.93 -9.73
C ILE A 120 23.33 -18.20 -8.83
N SER A 121 23.21 -17.78 -7.56
CA SER A 121 24.15 -18.01 -6.46
C SER A 121 23.34 -18.10 -5.16
N LEU A 122 23.88 -18.76 -4.12
CA LEU A 122 23.18 -18.90 -2.84
C LEU A 122 22.80 -17.53 -2.23
N LEU A 123 23.74 -16.57 -2.22
CA LEU A 123 23.50 -15.26 -1.62
C LEU A 123 22.47 -14.46 -2.42
N SER A 124 22.58 -14.41 -3.75
CA SER A 124 21.61 -13.69 -4.59
C SER A 124 20.22 -14.32 -4.54
N PHE A 125 20.15 -15.66 -4.49
CA PHE A 125 18.89 -16.38 -4.35
C PHE A 125 18.20 -16.08 -3.01
N LEU A 126 18.94 -16.11 -1.90
CA LEU A 126 18.40 -15.77 -0.58
C LEU A 126 17.98 -14.30 -0.50
N GLU A 127 18.74 -13.38 -1.10
CA GLU A 127 18.38 -11.96 -1.16
C GLU A 127 17.13 -11.70 -2.01
N SER A 128 17.01 -12.34 -3.19
CA SER A 128 15.79 -12.27 -4.00
C SER A 128 14.58 -12.79 -3.23
N ILE A 129 14.70 -13.92 -2.52
CA ILE A 129 13.62 -14.43 -1.67
C ILE A 129 13.25 -13.43 -0.58
N TYR A 130 14.24 -12.83 0.09
CA TYR A 130 13.97 -11.82 1.11
C TYR A 130 13.24 -10.60 0.54
N ASN A 131 13.68 -10.06 -0.60
CA ASN A 131 13.02 -8.94 -1.26
C ASN A 131 11.58 -9.30 -1.64
N ILE A 132 11.34 -10.49 -2.19
CA ILE A 132 9.99 -10.96 -2.51
C ILE A 132 9.13 -11.01 -1.22
N LEU A 133 9.60 -11.65 -0.16
CA LEU A 133 8.84 -11.76 1.10
C LEU A 133 8.54 -10.41 1.73
N GLN A 134 9.49 -9.47 1.67
CA GLN A 134 9.29 -8.11 2.16
C GLN A 134 8.24 -7.39 1.31
N LEU A 135 8.35 -7.42 -0.01
CA LEU A 135 7.41 -6.78 -0.91
C LEU A 135 6.00 -7.36 -0.78
N GLU A 136 5.87 -8.68 -0.67
CA GLU A 136 4.60 -9.36 -0.40
C GLU A 136 3.99 -8.89 0.93
N SER A 137 4.81 -8.82 1.98
CA SER A 137 4.34 -8.34 3.29
C SER A 137 3.90 -6.87 3.27
N LEU A 138 4.58 -6.03 2.49
CA LEU A 138 4.20 -4.62 2.34
C LEU A 138 2.90 -4.50 1.55
N ALA A 139 2.78 -5.21 0.42
CA ALA A 139 1.60 -5.19 -0.44
C ALA A 139 0.34 -5.65 0.29
N ALA A 140 0.45 -6.70 1.12
CA ALA A 140 -0.66 -7.25 1.91
C ALA A 140 -1.40 -6.24 2.80
N ASN A 141 -0.78 -5.08 3.09
CA ASN A 141 -1.33 -4.04 3.96
C ASN A 141 -1.75 -2.77 3.20
N VAL A 142 -1.74 -2.77 1.87
CA VAL A 142 -2.11 -1.59 1.05
C VAL A 142 -3.56 -1.71 0.58
N PRO A 143 -4.47 -0.79 0.98
CA PRO A 143 -5.84 -0.81 0.47
C PRO A 143 -5.88 -0.44 -1.02
N THR A 144 -6.40 -1.33 -1.86
CA THR A 144 -6.37 -1.14 -3.33
C THR A 144 -7.31 -0.03 -3.83
N TRP A 145 -8.38 0.24 -3.07
CA TRP A 145 -9.29 1.34 -3.37
C TRP A 145 -8.76 2.71 -2.93
N ASN A 146 -7.95 2.79 -1.88
CA ASN A 146 -7.32 4.05 -1.51
C ASN A 146 -5.92 3.76 -0.96
N PRO A 147 -4.90 3.75 -1.84
CA PRO A 147 -3.53 3.44 -1.45
C PRO A 147 -2.99 4.37 -0.36
N MET A 148 -3.46 5.62 -0.31
CA MET A 148 -3.03 6.60 0.68
C MET A 148 -3.48 6.27 2.11
N MET A 149 -4.41 5.33 2.27
CA MET A 149 -4.78 4.80 3.58
C MET A 149 -3.79 3.76 4.11
N ALA A 150 -2.82 3.32 3.30
CA ALA A 150 -1.81 2.37 3.73
C ALA A 150 -0.91 2.97 4.82
N ARG A 151 -0.40 2.10 5.69
CA ARG A 151 0.61 2.49 6.66
C ARG A 151 1.87 2.96 5.91
N ASN A 152 2.39 4.13 6.26
CA ASN A 152 3.54 4.76 5.62
C ASN A 152 3.31 5.14 4.14
N ALA A 153 2.05 5.36 3.71
CA ALA A 153 1.74 5.74 2.33
C ALA A 153 2.61 6.89 1.80
N ASP A 154 2.75 7.99 2.54
CA ASP A 154 3.58 9.12 2.11
C ASP A 154 5.06 8.75 1.90
N TYR A 155 5.60 7.88 2.75
CA TYR A 155 6.97 7.39 2.56
C TYR A 155 7.05 6.54 1.29
N LEU A 156 6.11 5.63 1.09
CA LEU A 156 6.07 4.76 -0.08
C LEU A 156 5.82 5.56 -1.37
N ASP A 157 5.04 6.63 -1.31
CA ASP A 157 4.77 7.51 -2.46
C ASP A 157 6.00 8.35 -2.83
N GLN A 158 6.86 8.69 -1.86
CA GLN A 158 8.11 9.43 -2.12
C GLN A 158 9.25 8.56 -2.67
N HIS A 159 9.08 7.24 -2.75
CA HIS A 159 10.14 6.31 -3.15
C HIS A 159 9.74 5.47 -4.37
N THR A 160 10.76 4.99 -5.07
CA THR A 160 10.61 4.11 -6.24
C THR A 160 10.60 2.65 -5.81
N LEU A 161 10.14 1.75 -6.67
CA LEU A 161 10.19 0.31 -6.43
C LEU A 161 11.64 -0.18 -6.30
N ALA A 162 12.57 0.41 -7.06
CA ALA A 162 14.00 0.16 -6.93
C ALA A 162 14.52 0.41 -5.50
N HIS A 163 14.00 1.43 -4.82
CA HIS A 163 14.38 1.72 -3.43
C HIS A 163 13.96 0.60 -2.47
N LEU A 164 12.78 0.03 -2.65
CA LEU A 164 12.35 -1.13 -1.85
C LEU A 164 13.14 -2.39 -2.19
N MET A 165 13.56 -2.53 -3.44
CA MET A 165 14.32 -3.67 -3.94
C MET A 165 15.85 -3.55 -3.75
N LYS A 166 16.32 -2.45 -3.13
CA LYS A 166 17.75 -2.16 -3.02
C LYS A 166 18.48 -3.34 -2.35
N PRO A 167 19.53 -3.90 -2.99
CA PRO A 167 20.28 -4.99 -2.38
C PRO A 167 21.07 -4.51 -1.17
N TRP A 168 21.21 -5.38 -0.18
CA TRP A 168 21.93 -5.15 1.06
C TRP A 168 23.18 -6.05 1.17
N ILE A 169 23.21 -7.14 0.39
CA ILE A 169 24.21 -8.20 0.45
C ILE A 169 25.03 -8.27 -0.84
N CYS A 170 24.37 -8.37 -1.99
CA CYS A 170 25.08 -8.48 -3.26
C CYS A 170 24.41 -7.68 -4.38
N ASN A 171 25.21 -6.95 -5.16
CA ASN A 171 24.71 -6.18 -6.30
C ASN A 171 24.06 -7.06 -7.40
N SER A 172 24.17 -8.40 -7.30
CA SER A 172 23.72 -9.39 -8.28
C SER A 172 22.31 -9.96 -8.06
N ALA A 173 21.58 -9.61 -7.00
CA ALA A 173 20.17 -10.00 -6.83
C ALA A 173 19.19 -9.20 -7.72
N ASN A 174 19.67 -8.09 -8.28
CA ASN A 174 18.90 -7.12 -9.03
C ASN A 174 18.35 -7.63 -10.40
N PRO A 175 19.11 -8.37 -11.24
CA PRO A 175 18.69 -8.69 -12.61
C PRO A 175 17.40 -9.50 -12.72
N LEU A 176 17.19 -10.48 -11.82
CA LEU A 176 15.98 -11.28 -11.80
C LEU A 176 14.75 -10.44 -11.44
N MET A 177 14.87 -9.60 -10.42
CA MET A 177 13.78 -8.71 -10.00
C MET A 177 13.52 -7.64 -11.06
N THR A 178 14.56 -7.09 -11.69
CA THR A 178 14.43 -6.17 -12.83
C THR A 178 13.69 -6.82 -14.00
N ALA A 179 14.02 -8.08 -14.34
CA ALA A 179 13.32 -8.80 -15.40
C ALA A 179 11.82 -8.97 -15.10
N ALA A 180 11.46 -9.29 -13.85
CA ALA A 180 10.07 -9.37 -13.41
C ALA A 180 9.37 -8.00 -13.51
N VAL A 181 9.99 -6.93 -13.04
CA VAL A 181 9.42 -5.56 -13.11
C VAL A 181 9.22 -5.11 -14.55
N ARG A 182 10.19 -5.34 -15.44
CA ARG A 182 10.04 -5.03 -16.87
C ARG A 182 8.90 -5.79 -17.50
N THR A 183 8.71 -7.06 -17.12
CA THR A 183 7.65 -7.90 -17.67
C THR A 183 6.27 -7.46 -17.16
N VAL A 184 6.13 -7.13 -15.86
CA VAL A 184 4.86 -6.76 -15.25
C VAL A 184 4.44 -5.33 -15.58
N PHE A 185 5.37 -4.37 -15.52
CA PHE A 185 5.08 -2.93 -15.61
C PHE A 185 5.51 -2.28 -16.92
N GLY A 186 6.34 -2.94 -17.73
CA GLY A 186 6.94 -2.34 -18.92
C GLY A 186 7.92 -1.20 -18.63
N CYS A 187 8.44 -1.10 -17.40
CA CYS A 187 9.32 -0.02 -16.95
C CYS A 187 10.52 -0.58 -16.17
N GLU A 188 11.50 0.29 -15.90
CA GLU A 188 12.55 -0.01 -14.93
C GLU A 188 12.05 0.18 -13.48
N PRO A 189 12.57 -0.56 -12.50
CA PRO A 189 12.19 -0.40 -11.08
C PRO A 189 12.34 1.04 -10.55
N GLU A 190 13.28 1.82 -11.09
CA GLU A 190 13.52 3.21 -10.73
C GLU A 190 12.43 4.16 -11.22
N GLN A 191 11.60 3.74 -12.18
CA GLN A 191 10.55 4.56 -12.77
C GLN A 191 9.17 4.32 -12.15
N VAL A 192 9.02 3.25 -11.36
CA VAL A 192 7.73 2.86 -10.77
C VAL A 192 7.66 3.36 -9.33
N ASN A 193 6.62 4.09 -8.97
CA ASN A 193 6.30 4.47 -7.59
C ASN A 193 6.11 3.22 -6.70
N ALA A 194 6.72 3.20 -5.52
CA ALA A 194 6.66 2.06 -4.62
C ALA A 194 5.23 1.80 -4.09
N LEU A 195 4.50 2.84 -3.66
CA LEU A 195 3.11 2.67 -3.21
C LEU A 195 2.21 2.15 -4.34
N PHE A 196 2.40 2.63 -5.56
CA PHE A 196 1.67 2.13 -6.73
C PHE A 196 2.00 0.66 -7.00
N ALA A 197 3.27 0.28 -7.02
CA ALA A 197 3.68 -1.11 -7.24
C ALA A 197 3.08 -2.07 -6.21
N LEU A 198 3.07 -1.66 -4.93
CA LEU A 198 2.44 -2.44 -3.85
C LEU A 198 0.92 -2.51 -4.00
N THR A 199 0.27 -1.42 -4.42
CA THR A 199 -1.16 -1.39 -4.74
C THR A 199 -1.50 -2.35 -5.87
N TYR A 200 -0.71 -2.30 -6.94
CA TYR A 200 -0.86 -3.15 -8.12
C TYR A 200 -0.69 -4.63 -7.77
N ALA A 201 0.37 -4.96 -7.01
CA ALA A 201 0.60 -6.29 -6.48
C ALA A 201 -0.58 -6.76 -5.63
N GLN A 202 -1.04 -5.94 -4.67
CA GLN A 202 -2.16 -6.30 -3.81
C GLN A 202 -3.47 -6.50 -4.58
N ALA A 203 -3.72 -5.68 -5.60
CA ALA A 203 -4.89 -5.82 -6.47
C ALA A 203 -4.86 -7.13 -7.29
N GLY A 204 -3.67 -7.64 -7.61
CA GLY A 204 -3.47 -8.96 -8.23
C GLY A 204 -3.27 -10.10 -7.23
N GLY A 205 -3.29 -9.85 -5.92
CA GLY A 205 -3.12 -10.85 -4.86
C GLY A 205 -1.67 -11.23 -4.51
N GLY A 206 -0.69 -10.39 -4.85
CA GLY A 206 0.73 -10.53 -4.52
C GLY A 206 1.66 -10.50 -5.75
N PHE A 207 2.94 -10.21 -5.55
CA PHE A 207 3.92 -10.19 -6.64
C PHE A 207 4.11 -11.55 -7.30
N MET A 208 4.17 -12.62 -6.49
CA MET A 208 4.30 -13.98 -7.02
C MET A 208 3.11 -14.39 -7.86
N ARG A 209 1.90 -14.01 -7.44
CA ARG A 209 0.67 -14.30 -8.20
C ARG A 209 0.69 -13.60 -9.56
N LEU A 210 1.28 -12.42 -9.65
CA LEU A 210 1.40 -11.68 -10.90
C LEU A 210 2.42 -12.28 -11.88
N THR A 211 3.36 -13.11 -11.43
CA THR A 211 4.49 -13.59 -12.25
C THR A 211 4.51 -15.09 -12.52
N LEU A 212 3.59 -15.87 -11.95
CA LEU A 212 3.58 -17.32 -12.03
C LEU A 212 2.45 -17.87 -12.93
N THR A 213 2.69 -19.07 -13.44
CA THR A 213 1.75 -19.84 -14.27
C THR A 213 0.91 -20.86 -13.48
N ASP A 214 1.20 -21.04 -12.19
CA ASP A 214 0.48 -21.97 -11.31
C ASP A 214 -1.05 -21.67 -11.25
N PRO A 215 -1.88 -22.66 -10.86
CA PRO A 215 -3.29 -22.45 -10.62
C PRO A 215 -3.58 -21.27 -9.68
N GLY A 216 -4.45 -20.35 -10.13
CA GLY A 216 -4.78 -19.12 -9.42
C GLY A 216 -3.80 -17.96 -9.63
N CYS A 217 -2.80 -18.09 -10.51
CA CYS A 217 -1.84 -17.04 -10.86
C CYS A 217 -2.12 -16.43 -12.24
N ALA A 218 -1.53 -15.27 -12.49
CA ALA A 218 -1.91 -14.39 -13.60
C ALA A 218 -1.74 -15.01 -14.99
N GLN A 219 -0.85 -15.99 -15.16
CA GLN A 219 -0.56 -16.67 -16.43
C GLN A 219 -1.16 -18.09 -16.52
N GLU A 220 -2.14 -18.44 -15.68
CA GLU A 220 -2.69 -19.80 -15.59
C GLU A 220 -3.38 -20.29 -16.87
N LYS A 221 -4.27 -19.48 -17.47
CA LYS A 221 -5.12 -19.90 -18.60
C LYS A 221 -5.13 -18.88 -19.72
N LYS A 222 -5.46 -19.34 -20.93
CA LYS A 222 -5.68 -18.55 -22.14
C LYS A 222 -7.10 -18.76 -22.66
N ILE A 223 -7.64 -17.78 -23.38
CA ILE A 223 -8.97 -17.89 -24.02
C ILE A 223 -8.82 -18.62 -25.36
N LYS A 224 -9.65 -19.64 -25.62
CA LYS A 224 -9.64 -20.36 -26.90
C LYS A 224 -10.02 -19.41 -28.04
N GLY A 225 -9.20 -19.38 -29.08
CA GLY A 225 -9.37 -18.50 -30.24
C GLY A 225 -9.00 -17.03 -30.03
N GLY A 226 -8.49 -16.64 -28.86
CA GLY A 226 -7.94 -15.31 -28.60
C GLY A 226 -8.86 -14.36 -27.82
N SER A 227 -8.24 -13.43 -27.08
CA SER A 227 -8.91 -12.56 -26.12
C SER A 227 -9.73 -11.43 -26.75
N GLN A 228 -9.40 -11.01 -27.98
CA GLN A 228 -10.12 -9.94 -28.65
C GLN A 228 -11.60 -10.30 -28.91
N GLN A 229 -11.92 -11.60 -28.95
CA GLN A 229 -13.29 -12.10 -29.08
C GLN A 229 -14.22 -11.60 -27.98
N VAL A 230 -13.71 -11.36 -26.77
CA VAL A 230 -14.51 -10.78 -25.67
C VAL A 230 -15.13 -9.45 -26.11
N SER A 231 -14.34 -8.60 -26.76
CA SER A 231 -14.82 -7.30 -27.25
C SER A 231 -15.72 -7.46 -28.47
N GLN A 232 -15.39 -8.37 -29.39
CA GLN A 232 -16.20 -8.63 -30.58
C GLN A 232 -17.62 -9.12 -30.21
N LEU A 233 -17.72 -10.07 -29.28
CA LEU A 233 -19.01 -10.59 -28.81
C LEU A 233 -19.79 -9.56 -28.00
N LEU A 234 -19.13 -8.70 -27.23
CA LEU A 234 -19.81 -7.58 -26.55
C LEU A 234 -20.44 -6.61 -27.55
N VAL A 235 -19.76 -6.31 -28.66
CA VAL A 235 -20.34 -5.49 -29.75
C VAL A 235 -21.59 -6.16 -30.33
N GLU A 236 -21.58 -7.47 -30.54
CA GLU A 236 -22.75 -8.21 -31.01
C GLU A 236 -23.93 -8.13 -30.03
N LYS A 237 -23.66 -8.17 -28.72
CA LYS A 237 -24.70 -8.03 -27.68
C LYS A 237 -25.27 -6.61 -27.58
N ILE A 238 -24.44 -5.59 -27.79
CA ILE A 238 -24.84 -4.18 -27.70
C ILE A 238 -25.62 -3.76 -28.97
N GLY A 239 -25.15 -4.21 -30.13
CA GLY A 239 -25.57 -3.76 -31.46
C GLY A 239 -24.42 -3.05 -32.17
N LYS A 240 -24.06 -3.52 -33.38
CA LYS A 240 -22.95 -2.96 -34.18
C LYS A 240 -23.18 -1.49 -34.57
N ASP A 241 -24.44 -1.12 -34.77
CA ASP A 241 -24.90 0.24 -35.07
C ASP A 241 -24.61 1.25 -33.95
N LYS A 242 -24.44 0.77 -32.70
CA LYS A 242 -24.12 1.61 -31.54
C LYS A 242 -22.62 1.76 -31.29
N VAL A 243 -21.76 1.20 -32.14
CA VAL A 243 -20.30 1.25 -31.98
C VAL A 243 -19.68 1.86 -33.22
N LEU A 244 -19.28 3.13 -33.11
CA LEU A 244 -18.65 3.88 -34.19
C LEU A 244 -17.14 3.76 -34.09
N LEU A 245 -16.54 3.14 -35.10
CA LEU A 245 -15.09 3.02 -35.27
C LEU A 245 -14.53 4.29 -35.94
N GLU A 246 -13.21 4.44 -35.94
CA GLU A 246 -12.51 5.58 -36.58
C GLU A 246 -13.05 6.96 -36.15
N THR A 247 -13.53 7.04 -34.91
CA THR A 247 -14.18 8.21 -34.32
C THR A 247 -13.36 8.75 -33.14
N PRO A 248 -12.11 9.22 -33.37
CA PRO A 248 -11.25 9.73 -32.30
C PRO A 248 -11.79 11.06 -31.74
N VAL A 249 -11.96 11.11 -30.43
CA VAL A 249 -12.42 12.30 -29.70
C VAL A 249 -11.30 13.31 -29.52
N GLN A 250 -11.55 14.58 -29.85
CA GLN A 250 -10.59 15.69 -29.74
C GLN A 250 -10.97 16.70 -28.64
N LYS A 251 -12.26 16.99 -28.49
CA LYS A 251 -12.75 18.02 -27.56
C LYS A 251 -14.01 17.57 -26.85
N ILE A 252 -14.15 17.94 -25.57
CA ILE A 252 -15.31 17.68 -24.72
C ILE A 252 -15.70 18.98 -24.02
N VAL A 253 -16.94 19.42 -24.24
CA VAL A 253 -17.53 20.62 -23.62
C VAL A 253 -18.71 20.20 -22.75
N GLN A 254 -18.83 20.75 -21.55
CA GLN A 254 -19.98 20.56 -20.67
C GLN A 254 -20.68 21.91 -20.50
N ASN A 255 -21.88 22.05 -21.07
CA ASN A 255 -22.66 23.29 -20.98
C ASN A 255 -23.38 23.42 -19.62
N ASP A 256 -24.02 24.57 -19.39
CA ASP A 256 -24.71 24.85 -18.12
C ASP A 256 -26.01 24.04 -17.96
N ASP A 257 -26.58 23.55 -19.05
CA ASP A 257 -27.75 22.65 -19.07
C ASP A 257 -27.40 21.19 -18.69
N GLY A 258 -26.11 20.91 -18.45
CA GLY A 258 -25.63 19.58 -18.10
C GLY A 258 -25.47 18.63 -19.29
N ILE A 259 -25.54 19.12 -20.53
CA ILE A 259 -25.22 18.37 -21.74
C ILE A 259 -23.70 18.38 -21.98
N VAL A 260 -23.18 17.21 -22.33
CA VAL A 260 -21.81 16.99 -22.74
C VAL A 260 -21.76 16.92 -24.27
N ILE A 261 -21.01 17.81 -24.89
CA ILE A 261 -20.78 17.92 -26.32
C ILE A 261 -19.39 17.36 -26.62
N ILE A 262 -19.32 16.37 -27.51
CA ILE A 262 -18.09 15.68 -27.92
C ILE A 262 -17.80 16.03 -29.37
N THR A 263 -16.61 16.54 -29.65
CA THR A 263 -16.15 16.82 -31.02
C THR A 263 -15.01 15.87 -31.38
N THR A 264 -15.12 15.23 -32.54
CA THR A 264 -14.09 14.31 -33.08
C THR A 264 -13.04 15.04 -33.88
N THR A 265 -11.91 14.39 -34.20
CA THR A 265 -10.89 14.98 -35.08
C THR A 265 -11.37 15.22 -36.51
N GLN A 266 -12.50 14.61 -36.89
CA GLN A 266 -13.16 14.82 -38.18
C GLN A 266 -14.24 15.91 -38.11
N ASN A 267 -14.29 16.69 -37.02
CA ASN A 267 -15.29 17.73 -36.73
C ASN A 267 -16.74 17.23 -36.68
N GLN A 268 -16.96 15.94 -36.40
CA GLN A 268 -18.28 15.43 -36.06
C GLN A 268 -18.60 15.76 -34.61
N THR A 269 -19.86 16.13 -34.34
CA THR A 269 -20.32 16.49 -33.00
C THR A 269 -21.35 15.47 -32.52
N PHE A 270 -21.24 15.06 -31.26
CA PHE A 270 -22.20 14.22 -30.56
C PHE A 270 -22.59 14.88 -29.24
N GLN A 271 -23.84 14.71 -28.82
CA GLN A 271 -24.33 15.26 -27.57
C GLN A 271 -24.83 14.15 -26.66
N CYS A 272 -24.51 14.23 -25.36
CA CYS A 272 -25.05 13.30 -24.39
C CYS A 272 -25.29 13.91 -23.00
N ARG A 273 -26.12 13.23 -22.20
CA ARG A 273 -26.35 13.61 -20.79
C ARG A 273 -25.19 13.18 -19.89
N LYS A 274 -24.60 12.02 -20.17
CA LYS A 274 -23.46 11.48 -19.42
C LYS A 274 -22.41 10.87 -20.34
N LEU A 275 -21.14 11.02 -19.97
CA LEU A 275 -20.00 10.50 -20.71
C LEU A 275 -19.20 9.52 -19.85
N ILE A 276 -18.82 8.37 -20.41
CA ILE A 276 -17.82 7.48 -19.81
C ILE A 276 -16.54 7.56 -20.65
N LEU A 277 -15.43 7.95 -20.05
CA LEU A 277 -14.09 7.84 -20.64
C LEU A 277 -13.47 6.51 -20.22
N ALA A 278 -13.48 5.53 -21.12
CA ALA A 278 -12.93 4.18 -20.91
C ALA A 278 -11.59 3.96 -21.64
N ILE A 279 -10.79 5.03 -21.74
CA ILE A 279 -9.50 5.07 -22.42
C ILE A 279 -8.33 5.20 -21.41
N PRO A 280 -7.10 4.86 -21.81
CA PRO A 280 -5.95 4.94 -20.90
C PRO A 280 -5.65 6.39 -20.46
N PRO A 281 -5.12 6.62 -19.23
CA PRO A 281 -4.84 7.96 -18.71
C PRO A 281 -4.07 8.91 -19.65
N SER A 282 -3.03 8.41 -20.32
CA SER A 282 -2.24 9.23 -21.26
C SER A 282 -3.06 9.72 -22.46
N GLN A 283 -4.14 9.01 -22.81
CA GLN A 283 -5.02 9.34 -23.94
C GLN A 283 -6.12 10.34 -23.55
N ILE A 284 -6.30 10.60 -22.25
CA ILE A 284 -7.20 11.65 -21.76
C ILE A 284 -6.53 13.03 -21.85
N ILE A 285 -5.21 13.11 -21.60
CA ILE A 285 -4.44 14.37 -21.58
C ILE A 285 -4.58 15.21 -22.87
N PRO A 286 -4.48 14.65 -24.09
CA PRO A 286 -4.56 15.45 -25.31
C PRO A 286 -5.98 15.94 -25.64
N ILE A 287 -7.02 15.42 -24.97
CA ILE A 287 -8.40 15.87 -25.19
C ILE A 287 -8.59 17.27 -24.59
N GLN A 288 -9.18 18.18 -25.34
CA GLN A 288 -9.51 19.52 -24.86
C GLN A 288 -10.79 19.46 -24.01
N PHE A 289 -10.75 20.00 -22.79
CA PHE A 289 -11.90 20.04 -21.87
C PHE A 289 -12.36 21.46 -21.58
N GLU A 290 -13.66 21.72 -21.70
CA GLU A 290 -14.30 22.97 -21.31
C GLU A 290 -15.52 22.67 -20.41
N PRO A 291 -15.52 23.07 -19.12
CA PRO A 291 -14.40 23.64 -18.39
C PRO A 291 -13.25 22.63 -18.22
N MET A 292 -12.06 23.17 -18.05
CA MET A 292 -10.83 22.41 -17.85
C MET A 292 -10.97 21.42 -16.69
N LEU A 293 -10.34 20.23 -16.82
CA LEU A 293 -10.29 19.26 -15.73
C LEU A 293 -9.62 19.87 -14.47
N PRO A 294 -10.08 19.51 -13.25
CA PRO A 294 -9.47 20.00 -12.02
C PRO A 294 -7.98 19.69 -11.93
N GLY A 295 -7.23 20.50 -11.16
CA GLY A 295 -5.78 20.37 -11.01
C GLY A 295 -5.34 18.95 -10.62
N TYR A 296 -5.90 18.38 -9.55
CA TYR A 296 -5.57 17.03 -9.08
C TYR A 296 -5.74 15.95 -10.16
N LYS A 297 -6.75 16.07 -11.02
CA LYS A 297 -7.01 15.11 -12.11
C LYS A 297 -6.00 15.27 -13.23
N ARG A 298 -5.67 16.50 -13.61
CA ARG A 298 -4.61 16.76 -14.59
C ARG A 298 -3.24 16.31 -14.09
N GLU A 299 -2.93 16.55 -12.82
CA GLU A 299 -1.66 16.14 -12.23
C GLU A 299 -1.54 14.62 -12.16
N MET A 300 -2.56 13.91 -11.68
CA MET A 300 -2.55 12.45 -11.66
C MET A 300 -2.38 11.87 -13.08
N LEU A 301 -3.17 12.34 -14.05
CA LEU A 301 -3.13 11.81 -15.42
C LEU A 301 -1.74 12.02 -16.06
N LYS A 302 -1.12 13.19 -15.90
CA LYS A 302 0.23 13.48 -16.43
C LYS A 302 1.34 12.64 -15.81
N HIS A 303 1.17 12.25 -14.55
CA HIS A 303 2.16 11.50 -13.77
C HIS A 303 1.89 10.00 -13.75
N MET A 304 1.10 9.52 -14.71
CA MET A 304 0.93 8.10 -14.99
C MET A 304 1.65 7.72 -16.29
N PRO A 305 2.98 7.52 -16.29
CA PRO A 305 3.69 7.10 -17.49
C PRO A 305 3.28 5.67 -17.86
N ILE A 306 3.18 5.41 -19.16
CA ILE A 306 2.88 4.07 -19.67
C ILE A 306 4.15 3.26 -19.88
N GLY A 307 4.06 1.95 -19.68
CA GLY A 307 5.16 1.04 -19.95
C GLY A 307 5.55 0.98 -21.44
N SER A 308 6.81 0.66 -21.68
CA SER A 308 7.34 0.33 -23.00
C SER A 308 7.35 -1.17 -23.22
N TYR A 309 6.72 -1.63 -24.30
CA TYR A 309 6.47 -3.05 -24.50
C TYR A 309 6.33 -3.44 -25.98
N LEU A 310 6.99 -4.52 -26.36
CA LEU A 310 6.71 -5.25 -27.59
C LEU A 310 6.36 -6.69 -27.24
N LYS A 311 5.43 -7.26 -28.00
CA LYS A 311 5.07 -8.67 -27.94
C LYS A 311 5.36 -9.32 -29.28
N PHE A 312 5.92 -10.51 -29.28
CA PHE A 312 6.19 -11.26 -30.50
C PHE A 312 5.84 -12.74 -30.34
N ILE A 313 5.64 -13.39 -31.48
CA ILE A 313 5.23 -14.79 -31.59
C ILE A 313 5.97 -15.41 -32.76
N PHE A 314 6.55 -16.59 -32.54
CA PHE A 314 7.06 -17.47 -33.58
C PHE A 314 6.26 -18.77 -33.57
N THR A 315 5.75 -19.18 -34.73
CA THR A 315 5.10 -20.49 -34.88
C THR A 315 6.10 -21.51 -35.44
N PHE A 316 5.91 -22.77 -35.06
CA PHE A 316 6.78 -23.86 -35.47
C PHE A 316 5.94 -25.07 -35.89
N ASP A 317 6.52 -25.94 -36.72
CA ASP A 317 5.88 -27.21 -37.09
C ASP A 317 5.90 -28.22 -35.94
N LYS A 318 6.81 -28.01 -34.98
CA LYS A 318 7.09 -28.92 -33.89
C LYS A 318 7.43 -28.18 -32.61
N ALA A 319 6.84 -28.60 -31.49
CA ALA A 319 7.20 -28.12 -30.15
C ALA A 319 8.49 -28.78 -29.63
N PHE A 320 9.60 -28.66 -30.36
CA PHE A 320 10.88 -29.36 -30.06
C PHE A 320 11.43 -29.07 -28.66
N TRP A 321 11.09 -27.93 -28.05
CA TRP A 321 11.49 -27.61 -26.67
C TRP A 321 10.85 -28.56 -25.66
N ARG A 322 9.60 -29.00 -25.90
CA ARG A 322 8.92 -29.97 -25.03
C ARG A 322 9.60 -31.34 -25.09
N GLU A 323 10.06 -31.75 -26.28
CA GLU A 323 10.79 -33.01 -26.48
C GLU A 323 12.14 -33.03 -25.75
N ASP A 324 12.77 -31.87 -25.63
CA ASP A 324 14.00 -31.67 -24.85
C ASP A 324 13.74 -31.59 -23.33
N GLY A 325 12.49 -31.77 -22.89
CA GLY A 325 12.09 -31.65 -21.49
C GLY A 325 12.10 -30.20 -20.97
N LEU A 326 11.96 -29.21 -21.84
CA LEU A 326 11.88 -27.79 -21.51
C LEU A 326 10.42 -27.31 -21.50
N SER A 327 10.12 -26.34 -20.63
CA SER A 327 8.79 -25.73 -20.50
C SER A 327 8.47 -24.74 -21.63
N GLY A 328 9.48 -24.27 -22.36
CA GLY A 328 9.37 -23.14 -23.28
C GLY A 328 9.50 -21.77 -22.59
N GLU A 329 9.59 -21.74 -21.25
CA GLU A 329 9.76 -20.51 -20.48
C GLU A 329 11.22 -20.05 -20.44
N VAL A 330 11.43 -18.76 -20.69
CA VAL A 330 12.72 -18.08 -20.56
C VAL A 330 12.55 -16.77 -19.82
N ILE A 331 13.35 -16.54 -18.77
CA ILE A 331 13.46 -15.22 -18.12
C ILE A 331 14.80 -14.61 -18.52
N SER A 332 14.80 -13.35 -18.97
CA SER A 332 16.03 -12.63 -19.33
C SER A 332 16.05 -11.21 -18.78
N ASP A 333 17.23 -10.76 -18.35
CA ASP A 333 17.46 -9.37 -17.95
C ASP A 333 17.71 -8.44 -19.15
N GLY A 334 17.47 -8.91 -20.39
CA GLY A 334 17.78 -8.21 -21.62
C GLY A 334 19.28 -8.17 -21.97
N SER A 335 20.11 -8.80 -21.14
CA SER A 335 21.56 -8.96 -21.33
C SER A 335 22.26 -7.67 -21.79
N PHE A 336 22.31 -6.67 -20.91
CA PHE A 336 23.05 -5.44 -21.18
C PHE A 336 24.57 -5.66 -21.07
N SER A 337 25.33 -5.05 -21.99
CA SER A 337 26.79 -4.97 -21.92
C SER A 337 27.23 -4.08 -20.73
N PRO A 338 28.49 -4.17 -20.26
CA PRO A 338 29.02 -3.23 -19.28
C PRO A 338 28.97 -1.76 -19.75
N LEU A 339 28.85 -1.51 -21.05
CA LEU A 339 28.68 -0.19 -21.65
C LEU A 339 27.20 0.22 -21.78
N GLY A 340 26.28 -0.57 -21.22
CA GLY A 340 24.84 -0.27 -21.21
C GLY A 340 24.12 -0.51 -22.53
N GLN A 341 24.71 -1.25 -23.47
CA GLN A 341 24.07 -1.64 -24.74
C GLN A 341 23.25 -2.91 -24.54
N SER A 342 22.00 -2.94 -24.98
CA SER A 342 21.20 -4.18 -24.98
C SER A 342 21.78 -5.13 -26.02
N ILE A 343 22.18 -6.34 -25.60
CA ILE A 343 22.75 -7.36 -26.49
C ILE A 343 21.67 -8.35 -26.95
N GLY A 344 20.52 -8.41 -26.26
CA GLY A 344 19.39 -9.26 -26.64
C GLY A 344 18.05 -8.57 -26.33
N PRO A 345 17.05 -8.63 -27.22
CA PRO A 345 15.77 -7.96 -27.02
C PRO A 345 14.91 -8.58 -25.91
N MET A 346 15.07 -9.87 -25.65
CA MET A 346 14.12 -10.64 -24.85
C MET A 346 14.16 -10.28 -23.36
N THR A 347 12.99 -10.12 -22.74
CA THR A 347 12.83 -10.07 -21.28
C THR A 347 12.10 -11.28 -20.72
N TYR A 348 11.14 -11.84 -21.47
CA TYR A 348 10.39 -13.03 -21.08
C TYR A 348 9.95 -13.82 -22.33
N LEU A 349 9.96 -15.15 -22.23
CA LEU A 349 9.44 -16.08 -23.23
C LEU A 349 8.62 -17.14 -22.53
N ILE A 350 7.61 -17.67 -23.19
CA ILE A 350 6.80 -18.79 -22.74
C ILE A 350 6.29 -19.59 -23.93
N ASP A 351 5.91 -20.83 -23.68
CA ASP A 351 5.17 -21.66 -24.62
C ASP A 351 3.85 -20.96 -25.00
N GLY A 352 3.70 -20.68 -26.30
CA GLY A 352 2.55 -20.00 -26.89
C GLY A 352 1.56 -20.95 -27.56
N THR A 353 1.74 -22.27 -27.46
CA THR A 353 0.98 -23.27 -28.21
C THR A 353 -0.53 -23.07 -28.02
N THR A 354 -1.27 -23.17 -29.10
CA THR A 354 -2.73 -22.90 -29.11
C THR A 354 -3.52 -24.09 -28.61
N SER A 355 -4.84 -23.90 -28.41
CA SER A 355 -5.75 -25.00 -28.09
C SER A 355 -5.93 -26.02 -29.23
N ASN A 356 -5.60 -25.64 -30.47
CA ASN A 356 -5.61 -26.53 -31.62
C ASN A 356 -4.29 -27.31 -31.75
N GLY A 357 -3.31 -27.01 -30.89
CA GLY A 357 -2.03 -27.71 -30.84
C GLY A 357 -0.94 -27.09 -31.71
N THR A 358 -1.16 -25.93 -32.34
CA THR A 358 -0.12 -25.23 -33.11
C THR A 358 1.05 -24.84 -32.21
N PRO A 359 2.25 -25.41 -32.40
CA PRO A 359 3.42 -25.06 -31.62
C PRO A 359 3.84 -23.60 -31.81
N ALA A 360 4.04 -22.88 -30.72
CA ALA A 360 4.54 -21.51 -30.79
C ALA A 360 5.37 -21.13 -29.56
N LEU A 361 6.27 -20.18 -29.73
CA LEU A 361 6.95 -19.47 -28.66
C LEU A 361 6.54 -18.00 -28.69
N LEU A 362 6.10 -17.51 -27.54
CA LEU A 362 5.59 -16.16 -27.37
C LEU A 362 6.45 -15.43 -26.36
N GLY A 363 6.79 -14.18 -26.62
CA GLY A 363 7.63 -13.43 -25.71
C GLY A 363 7.43 -11.93 -25.73
N PHE A 364 8.16 -11.29 -24.82
CA PHE A 364 8.11 -9.87 -24.56
C PHE A 364 9.48 -9.23 -24.61
N ILE A 365 9.47 -7.97 -25.02
CA ILE A 365 10.55 -7.02 -24.89
C ILE A 365 9.96 -5.90 -24.03
N GLY A 366 10.40 -5.77 -22.77
CA GLY A 366 9.84 -4.79 -21.81
C GLY A 366 10.86 -3.76 -21.31
N GLY A 367 10.37 -2.59 -20.87
CA GLY A 367 11.18 -1.55 -20.23
C GLY A 367 12.26 -0.97 -21.15
N ARG A 368 13.46 -0.76 -20.63
CA ARG A 368 14.57 -0.19 -21.41
C ARG A 368 14.92 -1.03 -22.64
N CYS A 369 14.73 -2.34 -22.61
CA CYS A 369 14.90 -3.18 -23.80
C CYS A 369 13.92 -2.75 -24.89
N ALA A 370 12.65 -2.55 -24.54
CA ALA A 370 11.63 -2.12 -25.49
C ALA A 370 12.00 -0.78 -26.12
N SER A 371 12.43 0.19 -25.31
CA SER A 371 12.82 1.51 -25.80
C SER A 371 13.99 1.45 -26.80
N VAL A 372 14.98 0.58 -26.56
CA VAL A 372 16.12 0.39 -27.48
C VAL A 372 15.69 -0.32 -28.77
N TRP A 373 14.93 -1.40 -28.64
CA TRP A 373 14.58 -2.25 -29.79
C TRP A 373 13.40 -1.72 -30.61
N THR A 374 12.64 -0.76 -30.09
CA THR A 374 11.68 0.05 -30.88
C THR A 374 12.39 0.86 -31.97
N SER A 375 13.59 1.36 -31.68
CA SER A 375 14.34 2.24 -32.60
C SER A 375 15.04 1.54 -33.76
N VAL A 376 15.12 0.20 -33.75
CA VAL A 376 15.69 -0.58 -34.87
C VAL A 376 14.60 -1.08 -35.80
N THR A 377 14.96 -1.61 -36.97
CA THR A 377 13.97 -2.11 -37.92
C THR A 377 13.33 -3.43 -37.45
N ARG A 378 12.14 -3.75 -37.98
CA ARG A 378 11.47 -5.04 -37.72
C ARG A 378 12.35 -6.24 -38.06
N GLU A 379 13.10 -6.18 -39.14
CA GLU A 379 13.98 -7.29 -39.55
C GLU A 379 15.19 -7.45 -38.61
N GLU A 380 15.77 -6.35 -38.15
CA GLU A 380 16.86 -6.39 -37.15
C GLU A 380 16.35 -6.91 -35.79
N ARG A 381 15.15 -6.49 -35.35
CA ARG A 381 14.49 -7.07 -34.17
C ARG A 381 14.29 -8.56 -34.33
N ARG A 382 13.70 -8.99 -35.46
CA ARG A 382 13.46 -10.42 -35.76
C ARG A 382 14.75 -11.22 -35.69
N LYS A 383 15.83 -10.70 -36.30
CA LYS A 383 17.16 -11.32 -36.24
C LYS A 383 17.65 -11.45 -34.79
N GLY A 384 17.60 -10.38 -34.00
CA GLY A 384 18.02 -10.40 -32.59
C GLY A 384 17.22 -11.40 -31.75
N LEU A 385 15.92 -11.53 -32.01
CA LEU A 385 15.06 -12.52 -31.36
C LEU A 385 15.42 -13.96 -31.77
N LEU A 386 15.64 -14.22 -33.05
CA LEU A 386 16.08 -15.54 -33.55
C LEU A 386 17.45 -15.93 -32.99
N GLU A 387 18.37 -14.97 -32.81
CA GLU A 387 19.65 -15.21 -32.14
C GLU A 387 19.46 -15.60 -30.67
N CYS A 388 18.53 -14.96 -29.94
CA CYS A 388 18.16 -15.38 -28.59
C CYS A 388 17.60 -16.81 -28.58
N LEU A 389 16.61 -17.10 -29.41
CA LEU A 389 15.99 -18.43 -29.49
C LEU A 389 17.03 -19.51 -29.84
N SER A 390 17.95 -19.22 -30.75
CA SER A 390 19.04 -20.12 -31.14
C SER A 390 19.97 -20.44 -29.97
N ARG A 391 20.23 -19.47 -29.07
CA ARG A 391 21.04 -19.70 -27.85
C ARG A 391 20.32 -20.60 -26.83
N TYR A 392 19.01 -20.52 -26.76
CA TYR A 392 18.23 -21.25 -25.75
C TYR A 392 17.89 -22.67 -26.18
N PHE A 393 17.54 -22.86 -27.46
CA PHE A 393 17.01 -24.12 -27.96
C PHE A 393 17.82 -24.75 -29.10
N GLY A 394 18.89 -24.09 -29.55
CA GLY A 394 19.78 -24.57 -30.62
C GLY A 394 19.37 -24.05 -32.00
N GLY A 395 20.30 -23.37 -32.68
CA GLY A 395 20.03 -22.67 -33.94
C GLY A 395 19.50 -23.55 -35.08
N HIS A 396 19.99 -24.79 -35.21
CA HIS A 396 19.50 -25.70 -36.24
C HIS A 396 18.02 -26.05 -36.07
N LYS A 397 17.53 -26.20 -34.82
CA LYS A 397 16.11 -26.48 -34.56
C LYS A 397 15.24 -25.29 -34.94
N ILE A 398 15.65 -24.08 -34.54
CA ILE A 398 14.96 -22.84 -34.91
C ILE A 398 14.90 -22.68 -36.44
N SER A 399 16.02 -22.83 -37.14
CA SER A 399 16.05 -22.64 -38.60
C SER A 399 15.25 -23.68 -39.38
N THR A 400 15.10 -24.89 -38.84
CA THR A 400 14.42 -26.01 -39.51
C THR A 400 12.91 -25.97 -39.30
N HIS A 401 12.47 -25.63 -38.09
CA HIS A 401 11.07 -25.78 -37.67
C HIS A 401 10.26 -24.49 -37.75
N LEU A 402 10.89 -23.34 -37.94
CA LEU A 402 10.23 -22.04 -37.97
C LEU A 402 9.25 -21.93 -39.16
N ILE A 403 8.01 -21.56 -38.88
CA ILE A 403 6.96 -21.32 -39.88
C ILE A 403 6.75 -19.82 -40.06
N ASP A 404 6.26 -19.13 -39.02
CA ASP A 404 5.82 -17.74 -39.12
C ASP A 404 6.31 -16.87 -37.95
N TYR A 405 6.21 -15.56 -38.14
CA TYR A 405 6.60 -14.54 -37.17
C TYR A 405 5.68 -13.31 -37.21
N ALA A 406 5.10 -12.97 -36.06
CA ALA A 406 4.46 -11.68 -35.86
C ALA A 406 4.99 -10.94 -34.62
N GLU A 407 4.95 -9.61 -34.69
CA GLU A 407 5.23 -8.73 -33.57
C GLU A 407 4.22 -7.60 -33.50
N LYS A 408 3.97 -7.10 -32.29
CA LYS A 408 3.31 -5.83 -32.05
C LYS A 408 4.17 -4.96 -31.15
N ASP A 409 4.57 -3.83 -31.69
CA ASP A 409 5.14 -2.75 -30.91
C ASP A 409 4.00 -1.88 -30.35
N TRP A 410 3.79 -1.96 -29.04
CA TRP A 410 2.74 -1.20 -28.38
C TRP A 410 3.17 0.25 -28.09
N ASN A 411 4.47 0.58 -28.16
CA ASN A 411 4.95 1.96 -28.01
C ASN A 411 4.48 2.84 -29.16
N LEU A 412 4.30 2.25 -30.35
CA LEU A 412 3.89 2.95 -31.56
C LEU A 412 2.36 3.01 -31.73
N GLU A 413 1.59 2.45 -30.80
CA GLU A 413 0.12 2.47 -30.87
C GLU A 413 -0.44 3.84 -30.45
N PRO A 414 -0.99 4.65 -31.37
CA PRO A 414 -1.33 6.04 -31.09
C PRO A 414 -2.38 6.19 -29.99
N TYR A 415 -3.40 5.34 -29.99
CA TYR A 415 -4.52 5.39 -29.04
C TYR A 415 -4.36 4.44 -27.84
N SER A 416 -3.17 3.89 -27.63
CA SER A 416 -2.83 3.13 -26.42
C SER A 416 -1.67 3.78 -25.67
N GLY A 417 -0.69 4.32 -26.41
CA GLY A 417 0.50 5.00 -25.89
C GLY A 417 1.63 4.07 -25.48
N GLY A 418 1.38 2.75 -25.39
CA GLY A 418 2.24 1.77 -24.73
C GLY A 418 1.46 0.62 -24.08
N CYS A 419 2.17 -0.24 -23.34
CA CYS A 419 1.65 -1.41 -22.63
C CYS A 419 2.64 -1.85 -21.51
N PRO A 420 2.27 -2.78 -20.62
CA PRO A 420 0.94 -3.39 -20.47
C PRO A 420 -0.08 -2.44 -19.81
N CYS A 421 0.39 -1.56 -18.92
CA CYS A 421 -0.47 -0.60 -18.22
C CYS A 421 0.26 0.71 -17.90
N HIS A 422 -0.50 1.68 -17.40
CA HIS A 422 0.06 2.89 -16.83
C HIS A 422 0.58 2.61 -15.42
N ASN A 423 1.69 3.27 -15.09
CA ASN A 423 2.31 3.28 -13.78
C ASN A 423 1.99 4.61 -13.08
N ALA A 424 2.58 4.87 -11.92
CA ALA A 424 2.58 6.19 -11.30
C ALA A 424 4.02 6.61 -10.99
N THR A 425 4.30 7.91 -11.02
CA THR A 425 5.58 8.47 -10.53
C THR A 425 5.50 8.82 -9.05
N THR A 426 6.64 9.08 -8.43
CA THR A 426 6.72 9.46 -7.02
C THR A 426 5.97 10.77 -6.72
N GLY A 427 5.37 10.86 -5.53
CA GLY A 427 4.71 12.06 -5.00
C GLY A 427 3.31 12.37 -5.58
N THR A 428 2.71 11.43 -6.31
CA THR A 428 1.45 11.65 -7.05
C THR A 428 0.29 10.83 -6.52
N MET A 429 0.54 9.84 -5.67
CA MET A 429 -0.50 8.92 -5.19
C MET A 429 -1.53 9.61 -4.28
N LYS A 430 -1.22 10.80 -3.74
CA LYS A 430 -2.20 11.66 -3.06
C LYS A 430 -3.45 11.96 -3.91
N ASP A 431 -3.27 12.07 -5.22
CA ASP A 431 -4.33 12.38 -6.18
C ASP A 431 -4.91 11.11 -6.82
N PHE A 432 -4.54 9.91 -6.36
CA PHE A 432 -4.91 8.65 -7.01
C PHE A 432 -6.42 8.45 -7.10
N VAL A 433 -7.17 8.63 -6.01
CA VAL A 433 -8.63 8.41 -6.01
C VAL A 433 -9.36 9.52 -6.76
N ASP A 434 -9.10 10.77 -6.38
CA ASP A 434 -9.79 11.93 -6.96
C ASP A 434 -9.38 12.17 -8.42
N GLY A 435 -8.10 11.98 -8.73
CA GLY A 435 -7.57 12.19 -10.07
C GLY A 435 -7.89 11.07 -11.03
N LEU A 436 -7.88 9.81 -10.60
CA LEU A 436 -8.09 8.69 -11.51
C LEU A 436 -9.56 8.25 -11.59
N ARG A 437 -10.25 8.11 -10.45
CA ARG A 437 -11.57 7.44 -10.37
C ARG A 437 -12.76 8.38 -10.26
N LYS A 438 -12.63 9.47 -9.51
CA LYS A 438 -13.76 10.37 -9.20
C LYS A 438 -14.34 10.99 -10.49
N PRO A 439 -15.68 10.95 -10.67
CA PRO A 439 -16.34 11.66 -11.75
C PRO A 439 -16.09 13.16 -11.70
N TYR A 440 -16.06 13.79 -12.87
CA TYR A 440 -16.00 15.25 -13.00
C TYR A 440 -17.22 15.74 -13.73
N LYS A 441 -18.14 16.38 -12.99
CA LYS A 441 -19.46 16.77 -13.49
C LYS A 441 -20.15 15.54 -14.13
N ASN A 442 -20.48 15.58 -15.42
CA ASN A 442 -21.17 14.51 -16.14
C ASN A 442 -20.22 13.51 -16.83
N ILE A 443 -18.92 13.57 -16.51
CA ILE A 443 -17.89 12.67 -17.03
C ILE A 443 -17.48 11.67 -15.96
N HIS A 444 -17.66 10.39 -16.26
CA HIS A 444 -17.22 9.25 -15.47
C HIS A 444 -15.98 8.62 -16.12
N PHE A 445 -15.09 8.06 -15.31
CA PHE A 445 -13.81 7.52 -15.78
C PHE A 445 -13.82 6.02 -15.56
N ALA A 446 -13.60 5.23 -16.61
CA ALA A 446 -13.44 3.77 -16.56
C ALA A 446 -12.02 3.40 -17.02
N GLY A 447 -11.84 2.21 -17.58
CA GLY A 447 -10.52 1.69 -17.95
C GLY A 447 -9.85 0.98 -16.78
N THR A 448 -9.04 -0.04 -17.08
CA THR A 448 -8.46 -0.97 -16.08
C THR A 448 -7.61 -0.27 -15.03
N GLU A 449 -7.02 0.89 -15.36
CA GLU A 449 -6.28 1.74 -14.43
C GLU A 449 -7.14 2.23 -13.25
N THR A 450 -8.45 2.38 -13.44
CA THR A 450 -9.40 2.80 -12.39
C THR A 450 -9.90 1.64 -11.53
N ALA A 451 -9.52 0.40 -11.82
CA ALA A 451 -10.01 -0.79 -11.13
C ALA A 451 -9.49 -0.89 -9.69
N SER A 452 -10.21 -1.63 -8.85
CA SER A 452 -9.82 -1.90 -7.46
C SER A 452 -9.16 -3.27 -7.28
N GLN A 453 -9.44 -4.19 -8.20
CA GLN A 453 -8.85 -5.53 -8.27
C GLN A 453 -8.32 -5.72 -9.69
N TRP A 454 -7.22 -6.47 -9.82
CA TRP A 454 -6.60 -6.79 -11.10
C TRP A 454 -6.42 -5.57 -12.03
N MET A 455 -6.06 -4.43 -11.44
CA MET A 455 -5.79 -3.21 -12.20
C MET A 455 -4.66 -3.48 -13.21
N GLY A 456 -4.81 -2.98 -14.43
CA GLY A 456 -3.89 -3.29 -15.54
C GLY A 456 -4.23 -4.56 -16.34
N TYR A 457 -5.16 -5.41 -15.87
CA TYR A 457 -5.58 -6.64 -16.55
C TYR A 457 -6.98 -6.53 -17.18
N MET A 458 -7.38 -7.54 -17.94
CA MET A 458 -8.72 -7.65 -18.51
C MET A 458 -9.81 -7.68 -17.43
N ASP A 459 -9.56 -8.36 -16.30
CA ASP A 459 -10.49 -8.37 -15.16
C ASP A 459 -10.71 -6.98 -14.56
N GLY A 460 -9.64 -6.21 -14.36
CA GLY A 460 -9.75 -4.82 -13.94
C GLY A 460 -10.50 -3.95 -14.95
N ALA A 461 -10.41 -4.25 -16.25
CA ALA A 461 -11.21 -3.55 -17.27
C ALA A 461 -12.72 -3.79 -17.05
N VAL A 462 -13.11 -5.03 -16.75
CA VAL A 462 -14.51 -5.40 -16.44
C VAL A 462 -14.94 -4.75 -15.11
N ASP A 463 -14.11 -4.79 -14.06
CA ASP A 463 -14.39 -4.16 -12.75
C ASP A 463 -14.65 -2.64 -12.91
N ALA A 464 -13.77 -1.96 -13.62
CA ALA A 464 -13.88 -0.53 -13.90
C ALA A 464 -15.11 -0.18 -14.73
N GLY A 465 -15.41 -0.96 -15.77
CA GLY A 465 -16.58 -0.76 -16.63
C GLY A 465 -17.89 -0.94 -15.86
N ARG A 466 -17.96 -1.98 -15.02
CA ARG A 466 -19.09 -2.24 -14.12
C ARG A 466 -19.36 -1.09 -13.18
N ARG A 467 -18.31 -0.59 -12.51
CA ARG A 467 -18.41 0.54 -11.57
C ARG A 467 -18.90 1.79 -12.30
N ALA A 468 -18.30 2.16 -13.43
CA ALA A 468 -18.70 3.34 -14.18
C ALA A 468 -20.17 3.26 -14.63
N ALA A 469 -20.63 2.12 -15.15
CA ALA A 469 -22.04 1.90 -15.48
C ALA A 469 -22.95 2.08 -14.26
N SER A 470 -22.55 1.55 -13.10
CA SER A 470 -23.33 1.66 -11.85
C SER A 470 -23.45 3.12 -11.39
N GLU A 471 -22.35 3.90 -11.47
CA GLU A 471 -22.38 5.33 -11.14
C GLU A 471 -23.33 6.11 -12.05
N ILE A 472 -23.37 5.78 -13.34
CA ILE A 472 -24.29 6.38 -14.32
C ILE A 472 -25.74 6.07 -13.96
N LEU A 473 -26.07 4.79 -13.72
CA LEU A 473 -27.43 4.37 -13.36
C LEU A 473 -27.93 5.08 -12.09
N VAL A 474 -27.07 5.19 -11.08
CA VAL A 474 -27.38 5.95 -9.85
C VAL A 474 -27.60 7.43 -10.16
N SER A 475 -26.81 8.02 -11.06
CA SER A 475 -26.90 9.44 -11.38
C SER A 475 -28.20 9.83 -12.11
N PHE A 476 -28.83 8.93 -12.85
CA PHE A 476 -30.10 9.18 -13.56
C PHE A 476 -31.34 9.05 -12.66
N ARG A 477 -31.23 8.41 -11.49
CA ARG A 477 -32.37 8.03 -10.65
C ARG A 477 -32.59 8.93 -9.43
N GLN A 478 -32.32 10.24 -9.53
CA GLN A 478 -32.30 11.17 -8.40
C GLN A 478 -33.58 11.25 -7.53
N ASP A 479 -34.66 10.50 -7.83
CA ASP A 479 -35.91 10.41 -7.05
C ASP A 479 -36.38 9.00 -6.62
N GLU A 480 -35.64 7.91 -6.87
CA GLU A 480 -36.05 6.55 -6.43
C GLU A 480 -35.12 5.92 -5.38
N GLN A 481 -35.70 5.25 -4.37
CA GLN A 481 -34.95 4.43 -3.41
C GLN A 481 -34.18 3.33 -4.15
N LEU A 482 -32.86 3.26 -3.92
CA LEU A 482 -31.98 2.19 -4.39
C LEU A 482 -32.59 0.82 -4.07
N LYS A 483 -32.84 -0.02 -5.09
CA LYS A 483 -33.18 -1.43 -4.87
C LYS A 483 -31.90 -2.23 -4.70
N ASP A 484 -31.96 -3.28 -3.89
CA ASP A 484 -30.83 -4.20 -3.65
C ASP A 484 -30.30 -4.86 -4.96
N ASP A 485 -31.08 -4.84 -6.05
CA ASP A 485 -30.70 -5.38 -7.37
C ASP A 485 -29.93 -4.38 -8.26
N ASP A 486 -29.91 -3.09 -7.88
CA ASP A 486 -29.29 -1.99 -8.64
C ASP A 486 -27.82 -1.79 -8.29
N ILE A 487 -27.49 -2.04 -7.03
CA ILE A 487 -26.13 -2.30 -6.58
C ILE A 487 -25.99 -3.80 -6.72
N ASP A 488 -25.30 -4.32 -7.75
CA ASP A 488 -24.98 -5.74 -7.77
C ASP A 488 -24.44 -6.11 -6.37
N GLN A 489 -25.17 -6.95 -5.61
CA GLN A 489 -24.89 -7.39 -4.23
C GLN A 489 -23.52 -8.08 -4.04
N TYR A 490 -22.68 -8.03 -5.07
CA TYR A 490 -21.24 -8.11 -4.97
C TYR A 490 -20.66 -6.79 -4.41
N THR A 491 -21.11 -6.42 -3.22
CA THR A 491 -20.53 -5.35 -2.41
C THR A 491 -19.01 -5.52 -2.29
N PHE A 492 -18.32 -4.39 -2.20
CA PHE A 492 -16.91 -4.27 -1.86
C PHE A 492 -16.50 -5.18 -0.66
N GLU A 493 -17.43 -5.45 0.26
CA GLU A 493 -17.29 -6.39 1.38
C GLU A 493 -17.33 -7.88 1.00
N ASN A 494 -18.19 -8.29 0.04
CA ASN A 494 -18.28 -9.66 -0.45
C ASN A 494 -17.13 -10.03 -1.39
N GLN A 495 -16.64 -9.07 -2.19
CA GLN A 495 -15.38 -9.20 -2.89
C GLN A 495 -14.26 -9.42 -1.88
N ASN A 496 -14.08 -8.53 -0.89
CA ASN A 496 -13.06 -8.73 0.15
C ASN A 496 -13.19 -10.09 0.85
N ARG A 497 -14.40 -10.61 1.13
CA ARG A 497 -14.58 -11.95 1.75
C ARG A 497 -14.21 -13.13 0.86
N LYS A 498 -14.63 -13.16 -0.41
CA LYS A 498 -14.23 -14.24 -1.35
C LYS A 498 -12.74 -14.16 -1.70
N TYR A 499 -12.20 -12.94 -1.87
CA TYR A 499 -10.77 -12.71 -2.15
C TYR A 499 -9.87 -12.99 -0.93
N GLN A 500 -10.30 -12.67 0.30
CA GLN A 500 -9.58 -13.08 1.52
C GLN A 500 -9.54 -14.60 1.70
N ASN A 501 -10.53 -15.32 1.14
CA ASN A 501 -10.60 -16.78 1.15
C ASN A 501 -9.84 -17.41 -0.03
N CYS A 502 -9.61 -16.69 -1.14
CA CYS A 502 -8.72 -17.09 -2.23
C CYS A 502 -7.27 -16.73 -1.93
N ARG A 503 -6.75 -17.16 -0.77
CA ARG A 503 -5.30 -17.19 -0.55
C ARG A 503 -4.71 -18.21 -1.52
N VAL A 504 -3.61 -17.84 -2.19
CA VAL A 504 -2.73 -18.82 -2.84
C VAL A 504 -2.56 -19.97 -1.84
N PRO A 505 -2.72 -21.25 -2.21
CA PRO A 505 -2.24 -22.31 -1.35
C PRO A 505 -0.80 -21.94 -1.05
N ARG A 506 -0.49 -21.55 0.19
CA ARG A 506 0.88 -21.23 0.57
C ARG A 506 1.65 -22.50 0.26
N SER A 507 2.34 -22.53 -0.88
CA SER A 507 3.01 -23.74 -1.32
C SER A 507 3.95 -24.16 -0.20
N ASN A 508 4.14 -25.46 -0.01
CA ASN A 508 5.02 -25.99 1.03
C ASN A 508 6.43 -25.35 1.00
N PHE A 509 6.80 -24.72 -0.12
CA PHE A 509 7.97 -23.85 -0.30
C PHE A 509 8.08 -22.74 0.77
N TYR A 510 7.00 -22.02 1.10
CA TYR A 510 7.04 -20.91 2.08
C TYR A 510 7.39 -21.39 3.50
N TYR A 511 6.98 -22.61 3.86
CA TYR A 511 7.31 -23.23 5.14
C TYR A 511 8.69 -23.90 5.14
N ALA A 512 9.16 -24.35 3.97
CA ALA A 512 10.46 -24.96 3.81
C ALA A 512 11.60 -23.93 3.85
N ILE A 513 11.40 -22.67 3.45
CA ILE A 513 12.48 -21.67 3.34
C ILE A 513 13.18 -21.36 4.69
N PRO A 514 12.48 -21.08 5.81
CA PRO A 514 13.14 -20.89 7.10
C PRO A 514 13.89 -22.15 7.53
N ILE A 515 13.32 -23.31 7.26
CA ILE A 515 13.92 -24.62 7.55
C ILE A 515 15.18 -24.83 6.71
N ILE A 516 15.16 -24.49 5.42
CA ILE A 516 16.31 -24.58 4.50
C ILE A 516 17.40 -23.59 4.91
N ILE A 517 17.05 -22.34 5.28
CA ILE A 517 18.02 -21.35 5.78
C ILE A 517 18.67 -21.84 7.08
N VAL A 518 17.88 -22.36 8.01
CA VAL A 518 18.38 -22.93 9.28
C VAL A 518 19.22 -24.18 9.03
N THR A 519 18.82 -25.03 8.08
CA THR A 519 19.52 -26.28 7.72
C THR A 519 20.83 -25.99 6.99
N ILE A 520 20.85 -25.01 6.09
CA ILE A 520 22.07 -24.54 5.42
C ILE A 520 23.02 -23.87 6.42
N ALA A 521 22.50 -23.07 7.35
CA ALA A 521 23.28 -22.50 8.45
C ALA A 521 23.86 -23.58 9.39
N ALA A 522 23.11 -24.66 9.63
CA ALA A 522 23.56 -25.81 10.40
C ALA A 522 24.62 -26.64 9.64
N LEU A 523 24.41 -26.92 8.36
CA LEU A 523 25.35 -27.69 7.53
C LEU A 523 26.66 -26.93 7.27
N THR A 524 26.60 -25.61 7.05
CA THR A 524 27.82 -24.78 6.95
C THR A 524 28.60 -24.71 8.26
N LYS A 525 27.92 -24.77 9.41
CA LYS A 525 28.56 -24.89 10.73
C LYS A 525 29.29 -26.23 10.91
N VAL A 526 28.73 -27.32 10.37
CA VAL A 526 29.27 -28.68 10.51
C VAL A 526 30.43 -28.95 9.54
N PHE A 527 30.30 -28.55 8.27
CA PHE A 527 31.26 -28.96 7.23
C PHE A 527 32.30 -27.88 6.88
N TYR A 528 32.05 -26.60 7.20
CA TYR A 528 32.95 -25.49 6.84
C TYR A 528 33.07 -24.44 7.95
N PRO A 529 33.70 -24.77 9.10
CA PRO A 529 33.75 -23.89 10.28
C PRO A 529 34.47 -22.56 10.04
N ASN A 530 35.41 -22.51 9.09
CA ASN A 530 36.12 -21.28 8.71
C ASN A 530 35.25 -20.34 7.87
N ILE A 531 34.30 -20.87 7.08
CA ILE A 531 33.31 -20.07 6.33
C ILE A 531 32.19 -19.60 7.27
N PHE A 532 31.87 -20.38 8.31
CA PHE A 532 30.87 -20.05 9.33
C PHE A 532 31.21 -18.77 10.12
N GLN A 533 32.49 -18.45 10.33
CA GLN A 533 32.91 -17.19 10.99
C GLN A 533 32.59 -15.94 10.15
N LEU A 534 32.75 -15.99 8.82
CA LEU A 534 32.29 -14.92 7.92
C LEU A 534 30.76 -14.86 7.84
N ASN A 535 30.12 -16.03 7.81
CA ASN A 535 28.65 -16.15 7.76
C ASN A 535 27.98 -15.68 9.05
N LYS A 536 28.65 -15.69 10.21
CA LYS A 536 28.09 -15.29 11.52
C LYS A 536 27.62 -13.83 11.55
N LYS A 537 28.35 -12.91 10.90
CA LYS A 537 27.93 -11.51 10.76
C LYS A 537 26.67 -11.41 9.90
N MET A 538 26.64 -12.09 8.76
CA MET A 538 25.54 -12.07 7.79
C MET A 538 24.27 -12.76 8.31
N THR A 539 24.39 -13.96 8.90
CA THR A 539 23.27 -14.67 9.52
C THR A 539 22.75 -13.96 10.76
N SER A 540 23.57 -13.23 11.52
CA SER A 540 23.05 -12.42 12.63
C SER A 540 22.26 -11.20 12.16
N ILE A 541 22.63 -10.61 11.02
CA ILE A 541 21.88 -9.50 10.39
C ILE A 541 20.57 -10.05 9.82
N PHE A 542 20.62 -11.14 9.04
CA PHE A 542 19.44 -11.77 8.45
C PHE A 542 18.46 -12.30 9.52
N ALA A 543 18.98 -12.93 10.59
CA ALA A 543 18.17 -13.42 11.70
C ALA A 543 17.61 -12.29 12.57
N ARG A 544 18.36 -11.20 12.80
CA ARG A 544 17.83 -10.00 13.49
C ARG A 544 16.74 -9.34 12.64
N GLN A 545 16.91 -9.21 11.33
CA GLN A 545 15.90 -8.61 10.45
C GLN A 545 14.63 -9.47 10.32
N LEU A 546 14.78 -10.79 10.16
CA LEU A 546 13.66 -11.74 10.17
C LEU A 546 12.91 -11.69 11.51
N TRP A 547 13.64 -11.58 12.63
CA TRP A 547 13.02 -11.50 13.95
C TRP A 547 12.38 -10.13 14.23
N THR A 548 12.94 -9.02 13.76
CA THR A 548 12.32 -7.69 13.88
C THR A 548 11.11 -7.51 12.97
N ASN A 549 11.08 -8.15 11.79
CA ASN A 549 9.98 -8.00 10.83
C ASN A 549 8.88 -9.08 10.97
N PHE A 550 9.20 -10.28 11.47
CA PHE A 550 8.22 -11.37 11.64
C PHE A 550 8.00 -11.80 13.11
N GLY A 551 8.85 -11.37 14.05
CA GLY A 551 8.82 -11.84 15.45
C GLY A 551 7.62 -11.39 16.29
N SER A 552 6.74 -10.52 15.78
CA SER A 552 5.52 -10.09 16.47
C SER A 552 4.23 -10.72 15.94
N THR A 553 4.32 -11.67 15.01
CA THR A 553 3.14 -12.27 14.40
C THR A 553 2.93 -13.71 14.85
N SER A 554 1.72 -13.95 15.37
CA SER A 554 1.17 -15.24 15.78
C SER A 554 0.95 -16.20 14.60
N PHE A 555 1.99 -16.49 13.81
CA PHE A 555 1.92 -17.38 12.63
C PHE A 555 2.11 -18.87 12.92
N LEU A 556 2.25 -19.27 14.19
CA LEU A 556 2.40 -20.67 14.60
C LEU A 556 1.31 -21.09 15.61
N ARG A 557 0.06 -21.20 15.15
CA ARG A 557 -0.91 -22.11 15.76
C ARG A 557 -1.67 -22.85 14.64
N PRO A 558 -1.58 -24.19 14.57
CA PRO A 558 -2.49 -24.95 13.72
C PRO A 558 -3.86 -24.95 14.39
N THR A 559 -4.81 -24.18 13.86
CA THR A 559 -6.20 -24.27 14.28
C THR A 559 -6.81 -25.51 13.65
N ILE A 560 -6.70 -26.65 14.34
CA ILE A 560 -7.58 -27.79 14.11
C ILE A 560 -8.96 -27.37 14.61
N GLN A 561 -9.89 -27.10 13.70
CA GLN A 561 -11.30 -26.87 14.03
C GLN A 561 -12.13 -28.05 13.52
N PHE A 562 -12.55 -28.89 14.46
CA PHE A 562 -13.70 -29.78 14.32
C PHE A 562 -14.97 -28.93 14.15
N GLN A 563 -15.78 -29.21 13.13
CA GLN A 563 -17.20 -28.83 13.10
C GLN A 563 -17.98 -29.68 14.11
N PRO A 564 -19.04 -29.15 14.76
CA PRO A 564 -20.38 -29.38 14.20
C PRO A 564 -21.46 -28.30 14.42
N SER A 565 -22.31 -28.17 13.38
CA SER A 565 -23.78 -28.01 13.34
C SER A 565 -24.54 -26.81 13.98
N VAL A 566 -25.14 -26.02 13.09
CA VAL A 566 -26.58 -25.62 12.96
C VAL A 566 -27.45 -25.46 14.23
N ARG A 567 -27.98 -24.23 14.44
CA ARG A 567 -29.35 -23.81 14.91
C ARG A 567 -29.25 -22.38 15.48
N THR A 568 -30.16 -21.40 15.39
CA THR A 568 -31.39 -21.06 14.65
C THR A 568 -31.76 -19.61 15.09
N LYS A 569 -32.11 -18.75 14.13
CA LYS A 569 -32.98 -17.53 14.12
C LYS A 569 -33.25 -16.64 15.37
N MET A 570 -33.53 -15.37 15.01
CA MET A 570 -34.27 -14.26 15.69
C MET A 570 -33.41 -13.32 16.56
N ALA A 571 -33.52 -11.97 16.51
CA ALA A 571 -34.58 -11.11 15.98
C ALA A 571 -34.05 -9.72 15.53
N ARG A 572 -34.71 -9.17 14.51
CA ARG A 572 -34.69 -7.76 14.09
C ARG A 572 -35.36 -6.87 15.16
N ARG A 573 -34.77 -5.71 15.46
CA ARG A 573 -35.46 -4.44 15.83
C ARG A 573 -34.43 -3.30 15.64
N LEU A 574 -34.50 -2.61 14.50
CA LEU A 574 -35.07 -1.26 14.37
C LEU A 574 -34.42 -0.22 15.31
N ASN A 575 -33.50 0.57 14.77
CA ASN A 575 -33.61 2.03 14.90
C ASN A 575 -33.03 2.75 13.68
N ARG A 576 -33.87 3.62 13.10
CA ARG A 576 -33.61 4.49 11.96
C ARG A 576 -32.85 5.75 12.42
N HIS A 577 -31.95 6.21 11.55
CA HIS A 577 -31.53 7.60 11.33
C HIS A 577 -30.68 8.30 12.40
N ARG A 578 -29.42 8.56 12.06
CA ARG A 578 -28.89 9.94 11.93
C ARG A 578 -27.57 9.92 11.14
N VAL A 579 -27.55 10.71 10.07
CA VAL A 579 -26.36 11.11 9.32
C VAL A 579 -25.44 11.92 10.24
N PRO A 580 -24.14 11.63 10.36
CA PRO A 580 -23.18 12.62 10.86
C PRO A 580 -22.73 13.48 9.70
N THR A 581 -23.21 14.72 9.70
CA THR A 581 -22.67 15.86 8.98
C THR A 581 -21.20 16.13 9.38
N HIS A 582 -20.36 16.44 8.39
CA HIS A 582 -19.00 17.00 8.50
C HIS A 582 -17.99 16.23 9.38
N ALA A 583 -17.23 15.32 8.75
CA ALA A 583 -15.98 14.82 9.32
C ALA A 583 -14.90 15.92 9.29
N LYS A 584 -14.62 16.50 10.46
CA LYS A 584 -13.43 17.32 10.73
C LYS A 584 -12.16 16.45 10.70
N PRO A 585 -10.96 17.03 10.47
CA PRO A 585 -9.72 16.29 10.29
C PRO A 585 -9.35 15.57 11.59
N THR A 586 -9.22 14.26 11.56
CA THR A 586 -8.81 13.50 12.75
C THR A 586 -7.29 13.46 12.87
N ASP A 587 -6.80 14.16 13.87
CA ASP A 587 -5.43 14.32 14.36
C ASP A 587 -4.72 13.06 14.90
N SER A 588 -4.99 11.90 14.29
CA SER A 588 -4.35 10.63 14.65
C SER A 588 -3.00 10.40 13.97
N TRP A 589 -2.67 11.19 12.94
CA TRP A 589 -1.49 11.00 12.08
C TRP A 589 -0.16 11.40 12.73
N ALA A 590 -0.29 12.18 13.77
CA ALA A 590 0.73 12.84 14.50
C ALA A 590 1.53 11.90 15.43
N GLN A 591 0.87 11.29 16.41
CA GLN A 591 1.56 10.74 17.59
C GLN A 591 2.19 9.34 17.37
N LYS A 592 2.18 8.79 16.15
CA LYS A 592 2.82 7.51 15.83
C LYS A 592 4.06 7.63 14.93
N LYS A 593 4.51 8.85 14.64
CA LYS A 593 5.65 9.14 13.76
C LYS A 593 6.94 9.56 14.48
N ALA A 594 7.07 9.26 15.77
CA ALA A 594 8.23 9.67 16.58
C ALA A 594 9.48 8.79 16.45
N VAL A 595 9.47 7.72 15.65
CA VAL A 595 10.56 6.73 15.71
C VAL A 595 10.98 6.30 14.31
N ALA A 596 12.24 6.58 14.00
CA ALA A 596 12.95 6.32 12.75
C ALA A 596 12.82 7.40 11.65
N ARG A 597 12.97 8.68 12.01
CA ARG A 597 13.96 9.50 11.28
C ARG A 597 15.33 9.11 11.81
N ILE A 598 16.25 8.75 10.92
CA ILE A 598 17.65 8.46 11.26
C ILE A 598 18.21 9.74 11.91
N VAL A 599 18.40 9.73 13.22
CA VAL A 599 19.22 10.74 13.89
C VAL A 599 20.63 10.49 13.37
N GLU A 600 21.18 11.41 12.59
CA GLU A 600 22.59 11.36 12.23
C GLU A 600 23.40 11.29 13.54
N PRO A 601 24.35 10.34 13.67
CA PRO A 601 25.19 10.26 14.86
C PRO A 601 25.91 11.60 15.02
N GLU A 602 25.83 12.18 16.22
CA GLU A 602 26.58 13.39 16.53
C GLU A 602 28.07 13.07 16.38
N LEU A 603 28.68 13.61 15.32
CA LEU A 603 30.13 13.65 15.20
C LEU A 603 30.67 14.29 16.49
N ALA A 604 31.59 13.60 17.16
CA ALA A 604 32.27 14.13 18.33
C ALA A 604 33.20 15.26 17.87
N TYR A 605 32.65 16.47 17.80
CA TYR A 605 33.39 17.66 17.47
C TYR A 605 34.15 18.15 18.71
N ASP A 606 35.39 18.61 18.53
CA ASP A 606 36.21 19.13 19.62
C ASP A 606 35.68 20.46 20.21
N ASP A 607 36.22 20.86 21.36
CA ASP A 607 35.87 22.11 22.05
C ASP A 607 36.14 23.36 21.20
N GLU A 608 36.96 23.25 20.16
CA GLU A 608 37.26 24.33 19.23
C GLU A 608 36.13 24.53 18.22
N PHE A 609 35.56 23.44 17.69
CA PHE A 609 34.39 23.45 16.83
C PHE A 609 33.16 24.02 17.54
N ALA A 610 32.92 23.64 18.79
CA ALA A 610 31.80 24.14 19.60
C ALA A 610 31.82 25.68 19.78
N LYS A 611 32.98 26.32 19.63
CA LYS A 611 33.18 27.77 19.76
C LYS A 611 33.09 28.52 18.44
N ARG A 612 33.04 27.84 17.28
CA ARG A 612 32.99 28.49 15.96
C ARG A 612 31.69 29.27 15.80
N LYS A 613 31.79 30.53 15.35
CA LYS A 613 30.64 31.36 14.98
C LYS A 613 30.79 31.77 13.52
N PRO A 614 29.79 31.52 12.65
CA PRO A 614 29.85 32.01 11.28
C PRO A 614 29.86 33.53 11.29
N ILE A 615 30.83 34.09 10.56
CA ILE A 615 31.01 35.54 10.38
C ILE A 615 30.12 36.04 9.23
N ASP A 616 29.88 35.18 8.24
CA ASP A 616 29.04 35.46 7.09
C ASP A 616 27.56 35.12 7.33
N LYS A 617 26.67 35.75 6.54
CA LYS A 617 25.22 35.46 6.54
C LYS A 617 24.87 34.11 5.93
N VAL A 618 25.79 33.51 5.17
CA VAL A 618 25.66 32.19 4.55
C VAL A 618 26.90 31.38 4.90
N TRP A 619 26.72 30.20 5.47
CA TRP A 619 27.83 29.35 5.90
C TRP A 619 27.51 27.87 5.68
N LEU A 620 28.56 27.05 5.60
CA LEU A 620 28.43 25.61 5.51
C LEU A 620 28.06 25.04 6.88
N THR A 621 26.86 24.49 7.03
CA THR A 621 26.32 23.98 8.30
C THR A 621 27.17 22.89 8.95
N LYS A 622 27.94 22.13 8.17
CA LYS A 622 28.87 21.11 8.68
C LYS A 622 30.12 21.67 9.38
N GLU A 623 30.46 22.94 9.14
CA GLU A 623 31.69 23.59 9.65
C GLU A 623 31.46 24.39 10.94
N TYR A 624 30.19 24.51 11.37
CA TYR A 624 29.76 25.32 12.51
C TYR A 624 28.77 24.54 13.38
N PRO A 625 28.76 24.78 14.70
CA PRO A 625 27.81 24.15 15.61
C PRO A 625 26.39 24.57 15.25
N ILE A 626 25.48 23.60 15.28
CA ILE A 626 24.07 23.84 15.01
C ILE A 626 23.51 24.71 16.14
N ARG A 627 23.00 25.89 15.79
CA ARG A 627 22.49 26.88 16.74
C ARG A 627 21.12 26.47 17.30
N SER A 628 20.93 26.74 18.58
CA SER A 628 19.63 26.67 19.27
C SER A 628 19.06 28.09 19.42
N TRP A 629 17.74 28.22 19.39
CA TRP A 629 17.04 29.50 19.43
C TRP A 629 16.04 29.57 20.59
N PRO A 630 15.68 30.76 21.11
CA PRO A 630 14.59 30.91 22.06
C PRO A 630 13.28 30.35 21.49
N LEU A 631 12.47 29.69 22.32
CA LEU A 631 11.21 29.08 21.89
C LEU A 631 10.29 30.09 21.20
N GLU A 632 10.14 31.29 21.76
CA GLU A 632 9.33 32.39 21.21
C GLU A 632 9.73 32.74 19.77
N THR A 633 11.03 32.83 19.49
CA THR A 633 11.54 33.10 18.14
C THR A 633 11.14 31.99 17.17
N VAL A 634 11.26 30.73 17.59
CA VAL A 634 10.86 29.58 16.77
C VAL A 634 9.35 29.55 16.52
N LEU A 635 8.54 29.88 17.53
CA LEU A 635 7.08 29.97 17.40
C LEU A 635 6.69 31.07 16.42
N GLN A 636 7.34 32.23 16.48
CA GLN A 636 7.08 33.33 15.55
C GLN A 636 7.40 32.95 14.10
N TRP A 637 8.53 32.29 13.83
CA TRP A 637 8.85 31.80 12.49
C TRP A 637 7.82 30.79 11.98
N HIS A 638 7.36 29.87 12.82
CA HIS A 638 6.29 28.95 12.44
C HIS A 638 4.98 29.68 12.19
N ARG A 639 4.61 30.71 12.99
CA ARG A 639 3.41 31.52 12.74
C ARG A 639 3.45 32.24 11.40
N GLU A 640 4.59 32.84 11.05
CA GLU A 640 4.80 33.51 9.75
C GLU A 640 4.56 32.55 8.58
N MET A 641 5.07 31.31 8.69
CA MET A 641 4.87 30.26 7.69
C MET A 641 3.40 29.78 7.63
N MET A 642 2.68 29.78 8.75
CA MET A 642 1.30 29.32 8.84
C MET A 642 0.24 30.35 8.44
N GLN A 643 0.65 31.58 8.11
CA GLN A 643 -0.28 32.64 7.70
C GLN A 643 -1.12 32.23 6.48
N PRO A 644 -2.34 32.81 6.32
CA PRO A 644 -3.21 32.53 5.19
C PRO A 644 -2.57 32.74 3.81
N LYS A 645 -1.58 33.63 3.72
CA LYS A 645 -0.84 33.92 2.48
C LYS A 645 0.26 32.91 2.15
N MET A 646 0.60 32.02 3.09
CA MET A 646 1.64 31.00 2.97
C MET A 646 1.00 29.61 3.01
N LEU A 647 1.07 28.89 4.13
CA LEU A 647 0.55 27.52 4.23
C LEU A 647 -0.94 27.45 4.61
N ASN A 648 -1.55 28.57 4.99
CA ASN A 648 -2.97 28.67 5.36
C ASN A 648 -3.42 27.61 6.37
N SER A 649 -2.67 27.46 7.46
CA SER A 649 -2.87 26.39 8.45
C SER A 649 -2.62 26.90 9.87
N LEU A 650 -3.42 27.89 10.29
CA LEU A 650 -3.31 28.53 11.61
C LEU A 650 -3.71 27.62 12.78
N ASP A 651 -4.41 26.52 12.52
CA ASP A 651 -4.80 25.54 13.55
C ASP A 651 -3.82 24.35 13.64
N SER A 652 -2.62 24.50 13.07
CA SER A 652 -1.60 23.45 13.07
C SER A 652 -1.05 23.17 14.47
N PHE A 653 -0.78 21.91 14.78
CA PHE A 653 -0.14 21.51 16.04
C PHE A 653 1.34 21.82 16.04
N VAL A 654 1.80 22.34 17.18
CA VAL A 654 3.22 22.55 17.46
C VAL A 654 3.81 21.31 18.11
N TRP A 655 4.90 20.81 17.53
CA TRP A 655 5.58 19.61 17.95
C TRP A 655 6.88 19.91 18.66
N ALA A 656 7.16 19.15 19.71
CA ALA A 656 8.47 19.08 20.34
C ALA A 656 9.06 17.68 20.14
N ARG A 657 10.26 17.63 19.56
CA ARG A 657 11.12 16.45 19.47
C ARG A 657 12.22 16.57 20.51
N LEU A 658 12.05 15.91 21.64
CA LEU A 658 12.99 15.96 22.76
C LEU A 658 13.97 14.79 22.70
N LYS A 659 15.26 15.10 22.78
CA LYS A 659 16.34 14.13 22.97
C LYS A 659 16.53 13.87 24.46
N LEU A 660 16.66 12.60 24.82
CA LEU A 660 16.78 12.13 26.20
C LEU A 660 18.12 11.43 26.44
N ASP A 661 18.72 11.68 27.60
CA ASP A 661 19.82 10.88 28.13
C ASP A 661 19.26 9.71 28.93
N MET A 662 19.44 8.49 28.41
CA MET A 662 18.92 7.26 28.98
C MET A 662 19.98 6.54 29.85
N THR A 663 21.09 7.20 30.17
CA THR A 663 22.11 6.67 31.09
C THR A 663 21.56 6.52 32.51
N THR A 664 22.07 5.51 33.21
CA THR A 664 21.81 5.34 34.65
C THR A 664 23.07 5.60 35.44
N ALA A 665 22.96 5.71 36.77
CA ALA A 665 24.12 5.84 37.66
C ALA A 665 25.15 4.70 37.48
N LYS A 666 24.73 3.55 36.94
CA LYS A 666 25.64 2.48 36.48
C LYS A 666 25.83 2.63 34.97
N LYS A 667 27.03 3.03 34.52
CA LYS A 667 27.37 3.23 33.10
C LYS A 667 27.11 2.03 32.18
N THR A 668 26.93 0.83 32.73
CA THR A 668 26.62 -0.42 32.00
C THR A 668 25.13 -0.75 31.91
N LYS A 669 24.25 0.06 32.51
CA LYS A 669 22.80 -0.12 32.50
C LYS A 669 22.14 1.15 31.97
N PHE A 670 21.21 0.99 31.02
CA PHE A 670 20.49 2.09 30.39
C PHE A 670 18.98 1.93 30.60
N ILE A 671 18.25 3.03 30.58
CA ILE A 671 16.79 3.01 30.58
C ILE A 671 16.33 2.48 29.21
N GLU A 672 15.54 1.40 29.20
CA GLU A 672 15.12 0.76 27.94
C GLU A 672 14.03 1.57 27.23
N THR A 673 13.04 2.07 27.97
CA THR A 673 11.91 2.84 27.43
C THR A 673 11.33 3.70 28.54
N VAL A 674 11.07 4.97 28.22
CA VAL A 674 10.35 5.94 29.03
C VAL A 674 8.94 6.05 28.48
N LYS A 675 7.93 5.84 29.33
CA LYS A 675 6.52 5.98 28.95
C LYS A 675 5.76 6.70 30.05
N GLY A 676 4.78 7.50 29.68
CA GLY A 676 3.98 8.24 30.64
C GLY A 676 2.85 9.05 30.02
N LEU A 677 2.18 9.81 30.88
CA LEU A 677 1.14 10.77 30.54
C LEU A 677 1.61 12.15 31.03
N VAL A 678 1.46 13.17 30.20
CA VAL A 678 1.63 14.58 30.59
C VAL A 678 0.28 15.29 30.52
N THR A 679 -0.03 16.07 31.54
CA THR A 679 -1.17 16.98 31.55
C THR A 679 -0.66 18.38 31.27
N PHE A 680 -1.25 19.05 30.28
CA PHE A 680 -0.87 20.41 29.90
C PHE A 680 -1.72 21.44 30.67
N PRO A 681 -1.13 22.51 31.22
CA PRO A 681 -1.88 23.61 31.85
C PRO A 681 -2.90 24.23 30.90
N HIS A 682 -2.52 24.42 29.63
CA HIS A 682 -3.40 24.92 28.57
C HIS A 682 -3.82 23.79 27.66
N TYR A 683 -5.02 23.26 27.90
CA TYR A 683 -5.53 22.12 27.14
C TYR A 683 -5.78 22.45 25.66
N PHE A 684 -5.42 21.51 24.79
CA PHE A 684 -5.76 21.51 23.37
C PHE A 684 -6.27 20.12 22.96
N GLU A 685 -7.29 20.10 22.11
CA GLU A 685 -7.88 18.87 21.59
C GLU A 685 -7.05 18.35 20.41
N ASP A 686 -6.51 17.14 20.52
CA ASP A 686 -5.66 16.51 19.49
C ASP A 686 -6.18 15.14 19.03
N ARG A 687 -7.27 14.65 19.64
CA ARG A 687 -7.90 13.34 19.42
C ARG A 687 -9.33 13.36 19.96
N PRO A 688 -10.24 12.50 19.47
CA PRO A 688 -11.51 12.25 20.15
C PRO A 688 -11.28 11.81 21.60
N ARG A 689 -12.23 12.13 22.49
CA ARG A 689 -12.14 11.81 23.93
C ARG A 689 -11.85 10.33 24.16
N LYS A 690 -10.90 10.06 25.07
CA LYS A 690 -10.48 8.71 25.44
C LYS A 690 -11.61 7.96 26.14
N ASN A 691 -11.85 6.72 25.74
CA ASN A 691 -12.82 5.87 26.43
C ASN A 691 -12.21 5.34 27.73
N VAL A 692 -12.49 6.03 28.83
CA VAL A 692 -12.03 5.67 30.18
C VAL A 692 -13.16 4.98 30.95
N VAL A 693 -12.87 3.79 31.48
CA VAL A 693 -13.78 3.05 32.37
C VAL A 693 -13.32 3.23 33.82
N LEU A 694 -14.22 3.59 34.74
CA LEU A 694 -13.91 3.70 36.16
C LEU A 694 -14.74 2.71 37.00
N PHE A 695 -14.05 1.82 37.71
CA PHE A 695 -14.68 1.03 38.78
C PHE A 695 -14.78 1.86 40.07
N CYS A 696 -16.00 2.15 40.51
CA CYS A 696 -16.25 2.91 41.73
C CYS A 696 -17.62 2.59 42.36
N ARG A 697 -17.72 2.68 43.70
CA ARG A 697 -18.98 2.48 44.44
C ARG A 697 -19.53 3.77 45.03
N LEU A 698 -18.67 4.69 45.44
CA LEU A 698 -19.08 5.91 46.14
C LEU A 698 -19.72 6.94 45.20
N PRO A 699 -20.84 7.60 45.59
CA PRO A 699 -21.51 8.62 44.78
C PRO A 699 -20.62 9.80 44.39
N GLU A 700 -19.65 10.17 45.24
CA GLU A 700 -18.68 11.23 44.95
C GLU A 700 -17.76 10.89 43.78
N HIS A 701 -17.31 9.63 43.68
CA HIS A 701 -16.51 9.15 42.56
C HIS A 701 -17.33 9.08 41.26
N MET A 702 -18.63 8.75 41.36
CA MET A 702 -19.54 8.79 40.21
C MET A 702 -19.75 10.22 39.70
N LYS A 703 -19.92 11.19 40.60
CA LYS A 703 -20.00 12.62 40.23
C LYS A 703 -18.71 13.10 39.57
N ALA A 704 -17.55 12.69 40.06
CA ALA A 704 -16.26 13.00 39.43
C ALA A 704 -16.16 12.38 38.03
N ALA A 705 -16.59 11.13 37.86
CA ALA A 705 -16.61 10.44 36.56
C ALA A 705 -17.54 11.14 35.55
N GLU A 706 -18.71 11.58 35.99
CA GLU A 706 -19.65 12.35 35.17
C GLU A 706 -19.08 13.72 34.79
N LYS A 707 -18.51 14.46 35.76
CA LYS A 707 -17.85 15.77 35.55
C LYS A 707 -16.77 15.69 34.46
N HIS A 708 -15.93 14.65 34.49
CA HIS A 708 -14.84 14.48 33.52
C HIS A 708 -15.27 13.77 32.23
N GLY A 709 -16.48 13.22 32.18
CA GLY A 709 -17.04 12.54 31.01
C GLY A 709 -16.45 11.15 30.76
N ALA A 710 -16.26 10.36 31.82
CA ALA A 710 -15.84 8.96 31.69
C ALA A 710 -16.84 8.16 30.84
N TYR A 711 -16.33 7.27 29.98
CA TYR A 711 -17.14 6.48 29.06
C TYR A 711 -18.10 5.54 29.79
N MET A 712 -17.63 4.94 30.89
CA MET A 712 -18.42 4.07 31.73
C MET A 712 -17.89 4.12 33.14
N PHE A 713 -18.77 4.15 34.13
CA PHE A 713 -18.37 4.14 35.53
C PHE A 713 -19.42 3.49 36.42
N GLY A 714 -18.96 2.91 37.53
CA GLY A 714 -19.83 2.27 38.52
C GLY A 714 -19.28 0.95 39.04
N TYR A 715 -20.14 0.21 39.72
CA TYR A 715 -19.77 -1.03 40.42
C TYR A 715 -20.41 -2.25 39.74
N THR A 716 -21.60 -2.66 40.19
CA THR A 716 -22.22 -3.94 39.82
C THR A 716 -22.46 -4.11 38.32
N GLU A 717 -22.97 -3.07 37.65
CA GLU A 717 -23.33 -3.17 36.22
C GLU A 717 -22.08 -3.18 35.33
N VAL A 718 -21.08 -2.37 35.66
CA VAL A 718 -19.81 -2.32 34.93
C VAL A 718 -19.11 -3.68 35.04
N ILE A 719 -19.01 -4.25 36.24
CA ILE A 719 -18.39 -5.57 36.46
C ILE A 719 -19.10 -6.65 35.61
N LYS A 720 -20.43 -6.68 35.61
CA LYS A 720 -21.21 -7.67 34.83
C LYS A 720 -20.96 -7.59 33.33
N GLN A 721 -20.75 -6.39 32.77
CA GLN A 721 -20.46 -6.24 31.34
C GLN A 721 -19.09 -6.82 30.96
N PHE A 722 -18.08 -6.70 31.84
CA PHE A 722 -16.80 -7.38 31.65
C PHE A 722 -16.91 -8.91 31.82
N GLU A 723 -17.73 -9.38 32.74
CA GLU A 723 -17.97 -10.83 32.94
C GLU A 723 -18.65 -11.48 31.74
N ARG A 724 -19.69 -10.83 31.20
CA ARG A 724 -20.42 -11.27 30.00
C ARG A 724 -19.57 -11.23 28.72
N GLY A 725 -18.51 -10.42 28.72
CA GLY A 725 -17.66 -10.20 27.53
C GLY A 725 -18.22 -9.14 26.58
N ASP A 726 -19.16 -8.31 27.06
CA ASP A 726 -19.69 -7.16 26.31
C ASP A 726 -18.63 -6.06 26.16
N MET A 727 -17.65 -6.04 27.08
CA MET A 727 -16.51 -5.13 27.08
C MET A 727 -15.23 -5.87 26.69
N THR A 728 -14.64 -5.48 25.57
CA THR A 728 -13.35 -5.96 25.08
C THR A 728 -12.31 -4.84 25.14
N ASP A 729 -11.02 -5.18 25.08
CA ASP A 729 -9.93 -4.18 25.10
C ASP A 729 -9.95 -3.16 23.95
N THR A 730 -10.83 -3.34 22.95
CA THR A 730 -11.06 -2.34 21.88
C THR A 730 -12.08 -1.27 22.26
N ASN A 731 -12.92 -1.51 23.27
CA ASN A 731 -13.99 -0.61 23.70
C ASN A 731 -13.49 0.54 24.58
N TYR A 732 -12.37 0.34 25.28
CA TYR A 732 -11.78 1.30 26.22
C TYR A 732 -10.26 1.39 26.07
N GLU A 733 -9.73 2.57 26.38
CA GLU A 733 -8.30 2.85 26.40
C GLU A 733 -7.72 2.57 27.78
N TYR A 734 -8.42 3.02 28.83
CA TYR A 734 -7.99 2.90 30.22
C TYR A 734 -9.08 2.31 31.10
N VAL A 735 -8.65 1.44 32.01
CA VAL A 735 -9.46 1.00 33.14
C VAL A 735 -8.86 1.59 34.40
N LEU A 736 -9.67 2.39 35.09
CA LEU A 736 -9.36 3.03 36.35
C LEU A 736 -10.15 2.36 37.46
N CYS A 737 -9.62 2.40 38.68
CA CYS A 737 -10.30 1.84 39.84
C CYS A 737 -10.13 2.73 41.06
N ALA A 738 -11.23 2.98 41.77
CA ALA A 738 -11.18 3.51 43.12
C ALA A 738 -10.71 2.41 44.10
N PRO A 739 -9.92 2.73 45.15
CA PRO A 739 -9.34 1.73 46.04
C PRO A 739 -10.35 0.79 46.70
N ASP A 740 -11.55 1.29 47.02
CA ASP A 740 -12.63 0.55 47.68
C ASP A 740 -13.21 -0.60 46.85
N VAL A 741 -12.96 -0.61 45.54
CA VAL A 741 -13.52 -1.60 44.59
C VAL A 741 -12.45 -2.56 44.06
N TYR A 742 -11.16 -2.32 44.35
CA TYR A 742 -10.07 -3.05 43.69
C TYR A 742 -10.09 -4.56 43.95
N ALA A 743 -10.41 -4.99 45.18
CA ALA A 743 -10.50 -6.40 45.55
C ALA A 743 -11.56 -7.15 44.71
N ASP A 744 -12.65 -6.46 44.40
CA ASP A 744 -13.82 -7.05 43.74
C ASP A 744 -13.63 -7.22 42.23
N ILE A 745 -12.60 -6.61 41.63
CA ILE A 745 -12.32 -6.71 40.20
C ILE A 745 -11.15 -7.64 39.87
N LEU A 746 -10.52 -8.25 40.89
CA LEU A 746 -9.34 -9.11 40.72
C LEU A 746 -9.62 -10.34 39.84
N HIS A 747 -10.85 -10.87 39.85
CA HIS A 747 -11.24 -11.98 38.99
C HIS A 747 -11.31 -11.60 37.51
N LEU A 748 -11.46 -10.30 37.19
CA LEU A 748 -11.46 -9.78 35.83
C LEU A 748 -10.05 -9.70 35.21
N ARG A 749 -8.97 -10.02 35.94
CA ARG A 749 -7.58 -10.02 35.43
C ARG A 749 -7.35 -10.90 34.20
N LYS A 750 -8.18 -11.92 33.97
CA LYS A 750 -8.12 -12.77 32.76
C LYS A 750 -8.91 -12.21 31.58
N LYS A 751 -9.74 -11.19 31.82
CA LYS A 751 -10.66 -10.57 30.85
C LYS A 751 -10.18 -9.19 30.38
N ILE A 752 -9.40 -8.49 31.22
CA ILE A 752 -8.77 -7.21 30.93
C ILE A 752 -7.28 -7.47 30.67
N SER A 753 -6.72 -6.91 29.61
CA SER A 753 -5.28 -7.08 29.33
C SER A 753 -4.41 -6.57 30.47
N LYS A 754 -3.29 -7.27 30.70
CA LYS A 754 -2.38 -7.06 31.83
C LYS A 754 -1.87 -5.62 31.95
N ASP A 755 -1.66 -4.95 30.82
CA ASP A 755 -1.20 -3.56 30.71
C ASP A 755 -2.30 -2.52 30.97
N LYS A 756 -3.59 -2.91 30.84
CA LYS A 756 -4.75 -2.05 31.09
C LYS A 756 -5.39 -2.27 32.46
N PHE A 757 -5.07 -3.36 33.15
CA PHE A 757 -5.63 -3.64 34.47
C PHE A 757 -5.17 -2.58 35.50
N PRO A 758 -6.06 -2.08 36.38
CA PRO A 758 -5.73 -1.02 37.34
C PRO A 758 -4.49 -1.32 38.18
N ASN A 759 -3.54 -0.37 38.20
CA ASN A 759 -2.23 -0.51 38.82
C ASN A 759 -1.86 0.78 39.58
N PRO A 760 -1.57 0.71 40.90
CA PRO A 760 -1.17 1.88 41.68
C PRO A 760 0.09 2.57 41.14
N GLN A 761 1.08 1.81 40.66
CA GLN A 761 2.33 2.36 40.14
C GLN A 761 2.14 3.19 38.87
N TYR A 762 1.09 2.90 38.10
CA TYR A 762 0.75 3.65 36.89
C TYR A 762 -0.25 4.78 37.17
N GLY A 763 -0.74 4.88 38.41
CA GLY A 763 -1.76 5.84 38.83
C GLY A 763 -3.17 5.51 38.35
N SER A 764 -3.41 4.36 37.70
CA SER A 764 -4.76 3.92 37.29
C SER A 764 -5.58 3.30 38.42
N LEU A 765 -5.01 3.26 39.63
CA LEU A 765 -5.68 2.94 40.88
C LEU A 765 -5.24 3.99 41.91
N HIS A 766 -6.15 4.92 42.25
CA HIS A 766 -5.80 6.07 43.08
C HIS A 766 -7.02 6.58 43.88
N PRO A 767 -6.86 7.01 45.15
CA PRO A 767 -7.93 7.58 45.99
C PRO A 767 -8.48 8.91 45.46
N ASN A 768 -7.63 9.76 44.88
CA ASN A 768 -8.04 11.03 44.32
C ASN A 768 -8.55 10.76 42.91
N VAL A 769 -9.79 10.31 42.84
CA VAL A 769 -10.46 9.91 41.60
C VAL A 769 -10.59 11.08 40.64
N ASP A 770 -10.80 12.32 41.14
CA ASP A 770 -10.92 13.52 40.30
C ASP A 770 -9.62 13.81 39.53
N GLN A 771 -8.47 13.81 40.23
CA GLN A 771 -7.16 14.02 39.61
C GLN A 771 -6.74 12.86 38.70
N MET A 772 -7.08 11.63 39.08
CA MET A 772 -6.83 10.44 38.26
C MET A 772 -7.61 10.52 36.94
N LEU A 773 -8.91 10.84 37.01
CA LEU A 773 -9.74 11.00 35.81
C LEU A 773 -9.21 12.11 34.92
N GLU A 774 -8.86 13.27 35.48
CA GLU A 774 -8.27 14.37 34.71
C GLU A 774 -7.00 13.93 33.97
N LYS A 775 -6.07 13.26 34.67
CA LYS A 775 -4.83 12.75 34.07
C LYS A 775 -5.07 11.77 32.94
N PHE A 776 -5.99 10.82 33.09
CA PHE A 776 -6.19 9.77 32.08
C PHE A 776 -7.10 10.20 30.93
N ILE A 777 -8.01 11.15 31.14
CA ILE A 777 -8.90 11.68 30.10
C ILE A 777 -8.21 12.79 29.31
N ARG A 778 -7.53 13.74 29.97
CA ARG A 778 -6.90 14.90 29.32
C ARG A 778 -5.41 14.70 29.01
N GLY A 779 -4.74 13.79 29.70
CA GLY A 779 -3.31 13.57 29.55
C GLY A 779 -2.92 13.04 28.17
N LYS A 780 -1.84 13.59 27.61
CA LYS A 780 -1.24 13.12 26.36
C LYS A 780 -0.20 12.05 26.65
N GLU A 781 -0.27 10.95 25.91
CA GLU A 781 0.68 9.85 26.05
C GLU A 781 1.98 10.15 25.32
N TYR A 782 3.09 9.82 25.97
CA TYR A 782 4.40 9.79 25.35
C TYR A 782 5.06 8.44 25.60
N GLN A 783 5.81 7.99 24.59
CA GLN A 783 6.70 6.83 24.69
C GLN A 783 7.98 7.18 23.95
N SER A 784 9.11 7.03 24.64
CA SER A 784 10.42 7.25 24.03
C SER A 784 10.73 6.12 23.08
N ALA A 785 11.41 6.43 21.98
CA ALA A 785 12.16 5.45 21.24
C ALA A 785 13.65 5.58 21.42
N LYS A 786 14.31 4.43 21.43
CA LYS A 786 15.75 4.32 21.51
C LYS A 786 16.36 4.48 20.12
N TYR A 787 17.35 5.34 19.98
CA TYR A 787 18.14 5.46 18.74
C TYR A 787 19.63 5.15 18.94
N GLU A 788 20.14 5.25 20.17
CA GLU A 788 21.46 4.76 20.58
C GLU A 788 21.38 4.07 21.94
N GLU A 789 22.44 3.38 22.36
CA GLU A 789 22.43 2.58 23.59
C GLU A 789 22.04 3.38 24.85
N ALA A 790 22.43 4.65 24.88
CA ALA A 790 22.21 5.60 25.95
C ALA A 790 21.33 6.81 25.56
N ARG A 791 20.69 6.80 24.38
CA ARG A 791 19.90 7.95 23.90
C ARG A 791 18.49 7.58 23.47
N GLY A 792 17.54 8.40 23.90
CA GLY A 792 16.13 8.28 23.60
C GLY A 792 15.58 9.52 22.89
N ILE A 793 14.44 9.37 22.21
CA ILE A 793 13.72 10.47 21.58
C ILE A 793 12.22 10.37 21.88
N VAL A 794 11.59 11.51 22.15
CA VAL A 794 10.13 11.64 22.32
C VAL A 794 9.64 12.74 21.40
N ASP A 795 8.71 12.43 20.50
CA ASP A 795 7.94 13.46 19.78
C ASP A 795 6.56 13.59 20.41
N LEU A 796 6.20 14.79 20.85
CA LEU A 796 4.88 15.08 21.40
C LEU A 796 4.40 16.48 20.97
N ARG A 797 3.09 16.59 20.73
CA ARG A 797 2.41 17.87 20.53
C ARG A 797 2.25 18.56 21.88
N PHE A 798 2.51 19.87 21.93
CA PHE A 798 2.35 20.66 23.16
C PHE A 798 1.44 21.88 22.97
N GLY A 799 0.84 22.07 21.80
CA GLY A 799 -0.19 23.07 21.58
C GLY A 799 -0.59 23.22 20.12
N ILE A 800 -1.40 24.23 19.83
CA ILE A 800 -1.74 24.69 18.47
C ILE A 800 -1.07 26.05 18.25
N ILE A 801 -0.64 26.34 17.02
CA ILE A 801 0.21 27.50 16.71
C ILE A 801 -0.47 28.86 16.96
N ASN A 802 -1.81 28.88 17.04
CA ASN A 802 -2.63 30.05 17.37
C ASN A 802 -2.78 30.33 18.88
N MET A 803 -2.24 29.47 19.76
CA MET A 803 -2.13 29.77 21.20
C MET A 803 -1.13 30.92 21.43
N SER A 804 -1.29 31.64 22.55
CA SER A 804 -0.32 32.68 22.92
C SER A 804 1.05 32.08 23.24
N ASP A 805 2.11 32.89 23.15
CA ASP A 805 3.46 32.44 23.45
C ASP A 805 3.61 31.97 24.90
N GLU A 806 2.92 32.63 25.83
CA GLU A 806 2.88 32.24 27.24
C GLU A 806 2.24 30.86 27.41
N GLN A 807 1.11 30.61 26.74
CA GLN A 807 0.43 29.31 26.82
C GLN A 807 1.28 28.17 26.27
N LEU A 808 1.93 28.40 25.13
CA LEU A 808 2.81 27.41 24.51
C LEU A 808 4.09 27.19 25.33
N ALA A 809 4.65 28.24 25.92
CA ALA A 809 5.80 28.14 26.81
C ALA A 809 5.48 27.37 28.09
N GLU A 810 4.33 27.64 28.74
CA GLU A 810 3.87 26.91 29.92
C GLU A 810 3.58 25.43 29.62
N ASN A 811 3.00 25.14 28.45
CA ASN A 811 2.82 23.76 28.01
C ASN A 811 4.17 23.05 27.74
N PHE A 812 5.10 23.75 27.09
CA PHE A 812 6.44 23.22 26.82
C PHE A 812 7.22 22.96 28.13
N GLN A 813 7.13 23.86 29.10
CA GLN A 813 7.66 23.70 30.45
C GLN A 813 7.11 22.43 31.11
N ALA A 814 5.78 22.26 31.13
CA ALA A 814 5.14 21.08 31.71
C ALA A 814 5.61 19.76 31.06
N LEU A 815 5.87 19.77 29.75
CA LEU A 815 6.41 18.63 29.02
C LEU A 815 7.85 18.30 29.44
N VAL A 816 8.73 19.30 29.51
CA VAL A 816 10.14 19.13 29.89
C VAL A 816 10.25 18.65 31.34
N GLU A 817 9.49 19.25 32.26
CA GLU A 817 9.42 18.82 33.65
C GLU A 817 8.92 17.39 33.80
N GLN A 818 7.84 17.04 33.11
CA GLN A 818 7.26 15.70 33.20
C GLN A 818 8.22 14.62 32.66
N LEU A 819 8.96 14.90 31.59
CA LEU A 819 10.00 14.01 31.10
C LEU A 819 11.18 13.92 32.08
N SER A 820 11.56 15.03 32.70
CA SER A 820 12.66 15.09 33.67
C SER A 820 12.40 14.31 34.95
N THR A 821 11.13 13.98 35.27
CA THR A 821 10.81 13.02 36.36
C THR A 821 11.39 11.62 36.14
N HIS A 822 11.74 11.25 34.90
CA HIS A 822 12.41 9.96 34.63
C HIS A 822 13.92 10.00 34.91
N SER A 823 14.49 11.17 35.19
CA SER A 823 15.91 11.37 35.50
C SER A 823 16.38 10.56 36.70
N GLN A 824 17.59 9.97 36.63
CA GLN A 824 18.25 9.45 37.82
C GLN A 824 19.27 10.49 38.29
N THR A 825 19.16 10.94 39.53
CA THR A 825 19.68 12.19 40.12
C THR A 825 21.20 12.42 40.12
N LYS A 826 21.98 11.70 39.31
CA LYS A 826 23.45 11.76 39.28
C LYS A 826 24.06 11.86 37.89
N VAL A 827 23.26 12.06 36.83
CA VAL A 827 23.75 12.02 35.44
C VAL A 827 23.18 13.15 34.59
N GLY A 828 23.55 14.40 34.90
CA GLY A 828 23.25 15.57 34.06
C GLY A 828 21.75 15.79 33.77
N PRO A 829 21.41 16.69 32.83
CA PRO A 829 20.03 16.93 32.46
C PRO A 829 19.50 15.76 31.61
N PHE A 830 18.33 15.25 32.02
CA PHE A 830 17.68 14.13 31.33
C PHE A 830 17.20 14.49 29.93
N VAL A 831 16.73 15.73 29.74
CA VAL A 831 16.42 16.29 28.42
C VAL A 831 17.66 17.02 27.92
N THR A 832 18.26 16.54 26.82
CA THR A 832 19.55 17.07 26.31
C THR A 832 19.41 17.98 25.11
N GLY A 833 18.20 18.11 24.54
CA GLY A 833 17.94 19.02 23.44
C GLY A 833 16.52 18.87 22.90
N CYS A 834 16.06 19.88 22.16
CA CYS A 834 14.75 19.86 21.52
C CYS A 834 14.80 20.47 20.11
N SER A 835 14.05 19.87 19.19
CA SER A 835 13.66 20.51 17.93
C SER A 835 12.15 20.76 17.93
N VAL A 836 11.73 21.94 17.48
CA VAL A 836 10.33 22.30 17.31
C VAL A 836 9.98 22.40 15.82
N TYR A 837 8.88 21.76 15.44
CA TYR A 837 8.35 21.75 14.07
C TYR A 837 6.82 21.88 14.07
N CYS A 838 6.25 22.32 12.96
CA CYS A 838 4.81 22.57 12.84
C CYS A 838 4.36 22.17 11.42
N PRO A 839 3.82 20.95 11.20
CA PRO A 839 3.29 20.55 9.89
C PRO A 839 2.09 21.43 9.49
N PRO A 840 1.86 21.74 8.20
CA PRO A 840 2.51 21.15 7.02
C PRO A 840 3.89 21.72 6.67
N SER A 841 4.43 22.66 7.46
CA SER A 841 5.80 23.14 7.25
C SER A 841 6.80 21.99 7.39
N THR A 842 7.79 21.96 6.50
CA THR A 842 8.92 21.03 6.56
C THR A 842 10.04 21.51 7.47
N GLU A 843 9.98 22.77 7.92
CA GLU A 843 11.01 23.40 8.75
C GLU A 843 11.04 22.83 10.18
N GLU A 844 12.25 22.62 10.68
CA GLU A 844 12.53 22.11 12.03
C GLU A 844 13.64 22.96 12.66
N PHE A 845 13.34 23.65 13.76
CA PHE A 845 14.28 24.55 14.42
C PHE A 845 14.68 24.00 15.79
N ARG A 846 15.98 24.04 16.11
CA ARG A 846 16.46 23.66 17.45
C ARG A 846 16.12 24.76 18.46
N VAL A 847 15.53 24.36 19.58
CA VAL A 847 15.16 25.24 20.68
C VAL A 847 16.16 25.08 21.82
N ASP A 848 16.54 26.20 22.43
CA ASP A 848 17.30 26.17 23.68
C ASP A 848 16.38 25.70 24.82
N VAL A 849 16.63 24.48 25.28
CA VAL A 849 15.85 23.84 26.36
C VAL A 849 16.33 24.23 27.74
N THR A 850 17.53 24.84 27.86
CA THR A 850 18.17 25.14 29.14
C THR A 850 17.28 25.93 30.11
N PRO A 851 16.51 26.95 29.65
CA PRO A 851 15.61 27.70 30.53
C PRO A 851 14.45 26.89 31.11
N PHE A 852 14.14 25.74 30.51
CA PHE A 852 12.99 24.89 30.88
C PHE A 852 13.39 23.67 31.71
N LEU A 853 14.69 23.47 31.97
CA LEU A 853 15.17 22.35 32.76
C LEU A 853 14.89 22.60 34.26
N PRO A 854 14.21 21.67 34.95
CA PRO A 854 14.00 21.79 36.40
C PRO A 854 15.32 21.68 37.16
N SER A 855 15.40 22.30 38.35
CA SER A 855 16.56 22.11 39.23
C SER A 855 16.60 20.67 39.77
N GLU A 856 17.79 20.22 40.22
CA GLU A 856 17.91 18.89 40.81
C GLU A 856 17.04 18.71 42.07
N GLU A 857 16.81 19.78 42.83
CA GLU A 857 15.93 19.82 44.00
C GLU A 857 14.45 19.65 43.60
N ASP A 858 13.99 20.35 42.57
CA ASP A 858 12.60 20.26 42.07
C ASP A 858 12.25 18.83 41.60
N VAL A 859 13.19 18.16 40.94
CA VAL A 859 13.01 16.77 40.46
C VAL A 859 12.94 15.79 41.62
N LEU A 860 13.71 16.02 42.69
CA LEU A 860 13.69 15.20 43.90
C LEU A 860 12.40 15.40 44.69
N GLU A 861 12.01 16.64 44.95
CA GLU A 861 10.78 16.98 45.68
C GLU A 861 9.55 16.37 45.02
N LYS A 862 9.43 16.47 43.68
CA LYS A 862 8.31 15.89 42.93
C LYS A 862 8.26 14.36 43.03
N LYS A 863 9.42 13.69 43.02
CA LYS A 863 9.52 12.22 43.21
C LYS A 863 9.19 11.79 44.62
N GLU A 864 9.64 12.56 45.61
CA GLU A 864 9.43 12.26 47.01
C GLU A 864 7.97 12.49 47.39
N LEU A 865 7.34 13.53 46.84
CA LEU A 865 5.90 13.78 46.94
C LEU A 865 5.07 12.63 46.31
N ASP A 866 5.38 12.23 45.07
CA ASP A 866 4.69 11.12 44.39
C ASP A 866 4.84 9.79 45.17
N LYS A 867 6.02 9.55 45.76
CA LYS A 867 6.31 8.36 46.56
C LYS A 867 5.62 8.41 47.94
N GLN A 868 5.61 9.55 48.61
CA GLN A 868 5.00 9.73 49.92
C GLN A 868 3.48 9.64 49.85
N VAL A 869 2.88 10.19 48.78
CA VAL A 869 1.46 9.98 48.45
C VAL A 869 1.19 8.49 48.26
N MET A 870 2.01 7.76 47.51
CA MET A 870 1.84 6.32 47.31
C MET A 870 1.99 5.49 48.60
N ASP A 871 2.96 5.81 49.46
CA ASP A 871 3.23 5.08 50.70
C ASP A 871 2.14 5.32 51.76
N ASP A 872 1.62 6.54 51.88
CA ASP A 872 0.49 6.86 52.78
C ASP A 872 -0.82 6.19 52.33
N LEU A 873 -0.95 5.88 51.04
CA LEU A 873 -2.12 5.21 50.48
C LEU A 873 -2.10 3.70 50.64
N ILE A 874 -0.92 3.08 50.60
CA ILE A 874 -0.76 1.68 50.98
C ILE A 874 -1.09 1.48 52.46
N LYS A 875 -0.76 2.45 53.32
CA LYS A 875 -1.08 2.40 54.76
C LYS A 875 -2.57 2.65 55.06
N LYS A 876 -3.24 3.57 54.36
CA LYS A 876 -4.67 3.88 54.59
C LYS A 876 -5.65 2.86 54.01
N SER A 877 -5.21 2.01 53.07
CA SER A 877 -6.05 0.98 52.42
C SER A 877 -5.96 -0.40 53.08
N ALA A 878 -5.23 -0.54 54.19
CA ALA A 878 -5.11 -1.80 54.92
C ALA A 878 -5.86 -1.79 56.27
N PRO A 879 -7.15 -2.12 56.30
CA PRO A 879 -7.75 -2.85 57.41
C PRO A 879 -7.83 -4.35 57.04
N GLU A 880 -7.17 -5.18 57.85
CA GLU A 880 -7.42 -6.63 58.02
C GLU A 880 -7.49 -7.49 56.75
N ILE A 881 -6.45 -7.44 55.90
CA ILE A 881 -6.19 -8.52 54.95
C ILE A 881 -5.06 -9.37 55.53
N GLY A 882 -5.43 -10.56 56.02
CA GLY A 882 -4.53 -11.50 56.69
C GLY A 882 -3.26 -11.82 55.92
N ASP A 883 -2.24 -12.21 56.67
CA ASP A 883 -0.82 -12.48 56.33
C ASP A 883 -0.53 -13.39 55.11
N ASP A 884 -1.53 -13.85 54.36
CA ASP A 884 -1.35 -14.73 53.20
C ASP A 884 -1.11 -13.99 51.86
N LEU A 885 -1.43 -12.70 51.76
CA LEU A 885 -1.21 -11.93 50.52
C LEU A 885 0.21 -11.36 50.37
N LEU A 886 0.98 -11.27 51.45
CA LEU A 886 2.40 -10.88 51.41
C LEU A 886 3.33 -12.01 50.91
N LYS A 887 2.86 -13.26 50.88
CA LYS A 887 3.66 -14.43 50.43
C LYS A 887 3.59 -14.72 48.92
N THR A 888 2.72 -14.04 48.17
CA THR A 888 2.52 -14.30 46.73
C THR A 888 3.12 -13.26 45.80
N LEU A 889 3.82 -12.25 46.32
CA LEU A 889 4.70 -11.40 45.52
C LEU A 889 5.99 -12.17 45.21
N PRO A 890 6.33 -12.41 43.93
CA PRO A 890 7.63 -12.97 43.59
C PRO A 890 8.71 -12.01 44.09
N SER A 891 9.61 -12.51 44.94
CA SER A 891 10.85 -11.83 45.28
C SER A 891 11.68 -11.66 44.01
N ILE A 892 11.69 -10.45 43.46
CA ILE A 892 12.60 -10.09 42.36
C ILE A 892 13.93 -9.68 43.01
N LYS A 893 14.90 -10.60 42.96
CA LYS A 893 16.34 -10.27 43.05
C LYS A 893 16.85 -9.94 41.65
#